data_AF-D9WAL4-F1
#
_entry.id   AF-D9WAL4-F1
#
_cell.length_a   1.000
_cell.length_b   1.000
_cell.length_c   1.000
_cell.angle_alpha   90.00
_cell.angle_beta   90.00
_cell.angle_gamma   90.00
#
_symmetry.space_group_name_H-M   'P 1'
#
loop_
_entity.id
_entity.type
_entity.pdbx_description
1 polymer ?
#
loop_
_entity_poly.entity_id
_entity_poly.type
_entity_poly.pdbx_seq_one_letter_code
_entity_poly.pdbx_strand_id
1 'polypeptide(L)'
;MPGNARPAGAGGDGPPCGRARALRSSSMLSLPRPRSCHAPPTTPPASHPGPPHRVVPKSMTHERIDGGQPSRCRSRQAESKKGTDMAAKPPAGDPIQDAPEVAPPKHAAAGFPAVGHSLRIAHQQMGIRRTALTLMRVNQKKGFDCPGCAWPEGDKRHAAEFCENGAKAVAEEATLRRVTPDFFAAHPVADLATRSGYWLGQQGRLTQPMYLAEGAEAYEPVSWDRAFDIIADELRALDSPDEAVFYTSGRTSNEAAFLYQLFAREFGTNNLPDCSNMCHESSGSALTETLGVGKGSVLLEDLHKADLIIVAGQNPGTNHPRMLSALEKAKDNGAKIISINPLPEAGLERFKNPQNARGLAGGGTSLTDLFLQIRIGGDQALFRLLNKLILEASDNASETDEAVVDEDFIREHTHGYEEFAAAARAADWDETLSATGLTRDDIERALRMVLDSKRTIVCWAMGLTQHKHSVPTIREVVNFLLLRGNVGRPGAGVCPVRGHSNVQGDRTMGIFERPAPAFLDALEKEFGFAPPREHGFDVVRAIRAMRDGQAKVFFAMGGNFVAASPDTDVTEAAMRAARLTVHVSTKLNRSHVVTGTRALILPTLGRSDRDIQDGGPQFVTVEDSMGMVHASRGRLEPASSELLSEPAIVARLARRVLGDGSKTPWEEFTKDYATIRDRIAAVIPGFEDFNAKVSNPSGFALPHAPRDSRRFPTATGKANFTAAPVEYPKAPEGRLLLQTLRSHDQYNTTIYGLDDRYRGIK
;
A
#
# COMPACT_ATOMS: atom_id res chain seq x y z
N MET A 1 5.50 -31.14 -65.12
CA MET A 1 5.36 -32.61 -65.13
C MET A 1 4.95 -33.09 -63.74
N PRO A 2 3.82 -33.78 -63.59
CA PRO A 2 2.48 -33.44 -64.10
C PRO A 2 1.59 -32.97 -62.91
N GLY A 3 0.61 -32.07 -63.03
CA GLY A 3 -0.06 -31.53 -64.20
C GLY A 3 -1.44 -32.17 -64.42
N ASN A 4 -2.47 -31.57 -63.80
CA ASN A 4 -3.88 -31.42 -64.23
C ASN A 4 -4.65 -32.55 -64.95
N ALA A 5 -5.87 -32.85 -64.44
CA ALA A 5 -7.12 -32.85 -65.23
C ALA A 5 -8.39 -32.93 -64.34
N ARG A 6 -9.11 -31.80 -64.22
CA ARG A 6 -10.61 -31.74 -64.31
C ARG A 6 -10.96 -31.49 -65.81
N PRO A 7 -12.23 -31.39 -66.31
CA PRO A 7 -13.56 -31.29 -65.65
C PRO A 7 -14.76 -31.98 -66.38
N ALA A 8 -15.96 -31.89 -65.81
CA ALA A 8 -17.27 -31.54 -66.43
C ALA A 8 -18.38 -31.86 -65.39
N GLY A 9 -19.20 -30.94 -64.86
CA GLY A 9 -20.21 -30.05 -65.49
C GLY A 9 -21.59 -30.71 -65.27
N ALA A 10 -22.72 -30.11 -64.88
CA ALA A 10 -23.28 -28.79 -64.60
C ALA A 10 -24.45 -29.03 -63.58
N GLY A 11 -25.12 -28.10 -62.89
CA GLY A 11 -25.40 -26.68 -63.08
C GLY A 11 -26.62 -26.28 -62.20
N GLY A 12 -26.76 -24.97 -61.93
CA GLY A 12 -27.98 -24.26 -61.47
C GLY A 12 -28.31 -24.36 -59.96
N ASP A 13 -28.74 -23.32 -59.25
CA ASP A 13 -28.99 -21.92 -59.60
C ASP A 13 -28.86 -21.02 -58.36
N GLY A 14 -28.57 -19.74 -58.62
CA GLY A 14 -28.33 -18.69 -57.65
C GLY A 14 -29.58 -17.99 -57.08
N PRO A 15 -29.37 -16.93 -56.27
CA PRO A 15 -30.25 -16.46 -55.18
C PRO A 15 -31.07 -15.21 -55.58
N PRO A 16 -31.71 -14.46 -54.65
CA PRO A 16 -30.97 -13.30 -54.11
C PRO A 16 -31.37 -12.73 -52.71
N CYS A 17 -30.41 -12.00 -52.14
CA CYS A 17 -30.50 -10.72 -51.40
C CYS A 17 -31.55 -10.46 -50.31
N GLY A 18 -31.04 -10.03 -49.15
CA GLY A 18 -31.32 -8.66 -48.68
C GLY A 18 -31.86 -8.51 -47.25
N ARG A 19 -31.04 -7.92 -46.37
CA ARG A 19 -31.26 -6.63 -45.69
C ARG A 19 -30.68 -6.61 -44.27
N ALA A 20 -29.68 -5.75 -44.11
CA ALA A 20 -29.37 -5.08 -42.86
C ALA A 20 -30.61 -4.37 -42.32
N ARG A 21 -30.84 -4.46 -41.00
CA ARG A 21 -31.77 -3.58 -40.29
C ARG A 21 -31.05 -2.96 -39.11
N ALA A 22 -30.71 -1.68 -39.29
CA ALA A 22 -30.49 -0.75 -38.20
C ALA A 22 -31.80 -0.61 -37.39
N LEU A 23 -31.68 -0.61 -36.06
CA LEU A 23 -32.70 -0.09 -35.16
C LEU A 23 -32.05 0.99 -34.30
N ARG A 24 -32.20 2.24 -34.77
CA ARG A 24 -32.23 3.43 -33.92
C ARG A 24 -33.70 3.76 -33.65
N SER A 25 -34.08 3.80 -32.38
CA SER A 25 -35.18 4.61 -31.84
C SER A 25 -34.91 4.70 -30.33
N SER A 26 -34.29 5.77 -29.84
CA SER A 26 -34.97 7.00 -29.41
C SER A 26 -36.12 6.72 -28.43
N SER A 27 -35.80 6.67 -27.14
CA SER A 27 -36.70 7.13 -26.09
C SER A 27 -35.89 7.96 -25.09
N MET A 28 -36.06 9.28 -25.19
CA MET A 28 -35.68 10.23 -24.16
C MET A 28 -36.53 9.94 -22.92
N LEU A 29 -35.91 9.47 -21.85
CA LEU A 29 -36.49 9.51 -20.51
C LEU A 29 -35.78 10.62 -19.74
N SER A 30 -36.42 11.78 -19.80
CA SER A 30 -36.17 12.94 -18.97
C SER A 30 -36.35 12.59 -17.49
N LEU A 31 -35.25 12.56 -16.75
CA LEU A 31 -35.27 12.52 -15.28
C LEU A 31 -35.69 13.91 -14.75
N PRO A 32 -36.69 14.01 -13.87
CA PRO A 32 -37.12 15.29 -13.32
C PRO A 32 -36.11 15.79 -12.27
N ARG A 33 -35.73 17.07 -12.39
CA ARG A 33 -34.97 17.82 -11.40
C ARG A 33 -35.72 17.86 -10.06
N PRO A 34 -35.06 17.69 -8.91
CA PRO A 34 -35.69 17.93 -7.62
C PRO A 34 -35.94 19.43 -7.42
N ARG A 35 -37.18 19.76 -7.06
CA ARG A 35 -37.64 21.10 -6.72
C ARG A 35 -36.95 21.60 -5.45
N SER A 36 -36.43 22.81 -5.51
CA SER A 36 -35.98 23.61 -4.38
C SER A 36 -37.18 24.04 -3.54
N CYS A 37 -37.27 23.58 -2.29
CA CYS A 37 -38.16 24.14 -1.29
C CYS A 37 -37.41 25.22 -0.51
N HIS A 38 -37.77 26.49 -0.74
CA HIS A 38 -37.42 27.60 0.14
C HIS A 38 -38.25 27.51 1.43
N ALA A 39 -37.57 27.52 2.58
CA ALA A 39 -38.17 27.86 3.88
C ALA A 39 -37.56 29.20 4.37
N PRO A 40 -38.34 30.08 5.03
CA PRO A 40 -37.92 31.43 5.41
C PRO A 40 -37.09 31.43 6.72
N PRO A 41 -36.33 32.51 7.00
CA PRO A 41 -35.39 32.56 8.11
C PRO A 41 -36.09 32.80 9.46
N THR A 42 -35.72 32.02 10.46
CA THR A 42 -36.09 32.24 11.87
C THR A 42 -35.01 33.05 12.59
N THR A 43 -35.45 34.12 13.24
CA THR A 43 -34.72 34.99 14.17
C THR A 43 -34.21 34.25 15.43
N PRO A 44 -33.08 34.68 16.05
CA PRO A 44 -32.58 34.08 17.27
C PRO A 44 -33.20 34.72 18.53
N PRO A 45 -33.42 33.99 19.63
CA PRO A 45 -33.71 34.59 20.92
C PRO A 45 -32.46 34.77 21.78
N ALA A 46 -32.63 35.70 22.71
CA ALA A 46 -31.64 36.38 23.52
C ALA A 46 -31.02 35.57 24.67
N SER A 47 -29.95 36.18 25.15
CA SER A 47 -29.09 35.99 26.32
C SER A 47 -29.74 35.83 27.71
N HIS A 48 -28.94 35.21 28.60
CA HIS A 48 -28.80 35.33 30.08
C HIS A 48 -29.32 34.17 30.95
N PRO A 49 -28.82 33.98 32.20
CA PRO A 49 -27.52 34.33 32.82
C PRO A 49 -26.86 33.14 33.58
N GLY A 50 -25.60 33.30 33.99
CA GLY A 50 -24.81 32.29 34.71
C GLY A 50 -25.14 32.13 36.22
N PRO A 51 -24.56 31.12 36.90
CA PRO A 51 -24.76 30.90 38.34
C PRO A 51 -23.61 31.47 39.21
N PRO A 52 -23.86 31.72 40.52
CA PRO A 52 -23.02 32.58 41.34
C PRO A 52 -21.92 31.85 42.13
N HIS A 53 -20.88 32.62 42.46
CA HIS A 53 -19.83 32.28 43.42
C HIS A 53 -20.39 32.10 44.86
N ARG A 54 -19.83 31.14 45.59
CA ARG A 54 -19.90 31.09 47.06
C ARG A 54 -18.51 30.83 47.64
N VAL A 55 -18.20 31.56 48.71
CA VAL A 55 -16.88 31.77 49.32
C VAL A 55 -16.96 31.34 50.80
N VAL A 56 -16.01 30.47 51.22
CA VAL A 56 -15.32 30.37 52.55
C VAL A 56 -16.12 29.78 53.76
N PRO A 57 -15.51 29.21 54.85
CA PRO A 57 -14.09 29.13 55.27
C PRO A 57 -13.49 27.76 55.69
N LYS A 58 -12.17 27.79 55.90
CA LYS A 58 -11.34 26.85 56.69
C LYS A 58 -11.49 27.06 58.21
N SER A 59 -11.39 26.00 59.00
CA SER A 59 -10.82 26.04 60.37
C SER A 59 -10.18 24.69 60.76
N MET A 60 -9.02 24.78 61.40
CA MET A 60 -8.24 23.72 62.03
C MET A 60 -8.88 23.23 63.35
N THR A 61 -8.60 22.00 63.77
CA THR A 61 -8.10 21.66 65.13
C THR A 61 -7.61 20.20 65.22
N HIS A 62 -6.54 20.02 65.99
CA HIS A 62 -5.92 18.76 66.42
C HIS A 62 -6.78 17.98 67.42
N GLU A 63 -6.68 16.64 67.44
CA GLU A 63 -6.43 15.86 68.66
C GLU A 63 -6.05 14.40 68.35
N ARG A 64 -5.20 13.82 69.22
CA ARG A 64 -4.61 12.47 69.18
C ARG A 64 -5.33 11.55 70.19
N ILE A 65 -4.96 10.25 70.14
CA ILE A 65 -4.79 9.26 71.24
C ILE A 65 -5.78 8.06 71.18
N ASP A 66 -5.27 6.94 70.63
CA ASP A 66 -5.15 5.57 71.21
C ASP A 66 -6.32 4.65 70.85
N GLY A 67 -6.21 3.34 70.63
CA GLY A 67 -5.12 2.36 70.70
C GLY A 67 -5.76 0.98 70.48
N GLY A 68 -5.07 0.02 69.86
CA GLY A 68 -5.59 -1.36 69.75
C GLY A 68 -5.01 -2.18 68.59
N GLN A 69 -3.87 -2.82 68.82
CA GLN A 69 -3.47 -4.07 68.16
C GLN A 69 -3.99 -5.25 69.00
N PRO A 70 -4.33 -6.43 68.42
CA PRO A 70 -3.34 -7.40 67.90
C PRO A 70 -3.85 -8.13 66.62
N SER A 71 -3.22 -9.05 65.90
CA SER A 71 -1.91 -9.70 65.85
C SER A 71 -1.81 -10.48 64.51
N ARG A 72 -0.57 -10.72 64.05
CA ARG A 72 -0.08 -11.83 63.19
C ARG A 72 -0.68 -12.02 61.78
N CYS A 73 0.12 -11.80 60.74
CA CYS A 73 0.99 -12.86 60.17
C CYS A 73 1.95 -12.24 59.14
N ARG A 74 3.26 -12.43 59.33
CA ARG A 74 4.29 -12.03 58.36
C ARG A 74 4.41 -13.12 57.30
N SER A 75 4.01 -12.83 56.07
CA SER A 75 4.62 -13.44 54.88
C SER A 75 5.39 -12.33 54.14
N ARG A 76 6.68 -12.56 53.94
CA ARG A 76 7.60 -11.66 53.26
C ARG A 76 7.23 -11.60 51.77
N GLN A 77 6.50 -10.56 51.35
CA GLN A 77 6.58 -10.12 49.96
C GLN A 77 7.86 -9.28 49.83
N ALA A 78 8.87 -9.86 49.18
CA ALA A 78 9.99 -9.12 48.68
C ALA A 78 9.49 -8.19 47.56
N GLU A 79 9.23 -6.93 47.91
CA GLU A 79 9.10 -5.86 46.93
C GLU A 79 10.45 -5.69 46.21
N SER A 80 10.62 -6.39 45.09
CA SER A 80 11.62 -5.95 44.12
C SER A 80 11.09 -4.67 43.48
N LYS A 81 11.62 -3.52 43.90
CA LYS A 81 11.50 -2.26 43.16
C LYS A 81 12.18 -2.44 41.80
N LYS A 82 11.44 -2.97 40.82
CA LYS A 82 11.74 -2.77 39.40
C LYS A 82 11.28 -1.36 39.07
N GLY A 83 12.21 -0.45 38.82
CA GLY A 83 11.91 0.85 38.22
C GLY A 83 11.08 0.61 36.96
N THR A 84 9.82 1.05 36.96
CA THR A 84 8.87 0.75 35.92
C THR A 84 9.18 1.59 34.69
N ASP A 85 9.72 0.93 33.66
CA ASP A 85 9.87 1.42 32.31
C ASP A 85 8.48 1.53 31.63
N MET A 86 7.70 2.54 32.02
CA MET A 86 6.30 2.69 31.60
C MET A 86 6.19 3.52 30.33
N ALA A 87 5.37 3.05 29.39
CA ALA A 87 4.90 3.88 28.28
C ALA A 87 4.03 5.04 28.79
N ALA A 88 3.99 6.14 28.03
CA ALA A 88 3.10 7.24 28.33
C ALA A 88 1.63 6.80 28.22
N LYS A 89 0.77 7.40 29.06
CA LYS A 89 -0.68 7.16 29.00
C LYS A 89 -1.24 7.49 27.60
N PRO A 90 -2.27 6.77 27.13
CA PRO A 90 -2.96 7.14 25.91
C PRO A 90 -3.59 8.55 26.03
N PRO A 91 -3.84 9.24 24.90
CA PRO A 91 -4.52 10.53 24.92
C PRO A 91 -5.94 10.37 25.47
N ALA A 92 -6.34 11.28 26.38
CA ALA A 92 -7.66 11.24 27.02
C ALA A 92 -8.79 11.73 26.09
N GLY A 93 -8.47 12.51 25.07
CA GLY A 93 -9.43 13.03 24.10
C GLY A 93 -8.73 13.45 22.81
N ASP A 94 -9.52 13.86 21.82
CA ASP A 94 -9.00 14.32 20.55
C ASP A 94 -8.28 15.66 20.71
N PRO A 95 -7.05 15.79 20.17
CA PRO A 95 -6.39 17.08 20.07
C PRO A 95 -7.17 18.02 19.14
N ILE A 96 -7.13 19.31 19.45
CA ILE A 96 -7.73 20.40 18.65
C ILE A 96 -6.92 20.55 17.34
N GLN A 97 -7.60 20.65 16.19
CA GLN A 97 -6.99 20.66 14.84
C GLN A 97 -7.45 21.81 13.93
N ASP A 98 -8.21 22.77 14.47
CA ASP A 98 -8.93 23.79 13.70
C ASP A 98 -8.10 25.06 13.38
N ALA A 99 -6.91 25.22 13.97
CA ALA A 99 -6.04 26.37 13.72
C ALA A 99 -4.55 26.00 13.79
N PRO A 100 -3.97 25.39 12.73
CA PRO A 100 -2.56 25.02 12.73
C PRO A 100 -1.65 26.25 12.69
N GLU A 101 -0.50 26.16 13.37
CA GLU A 101 0.58 27.14 13.23
C GLU A 101 1.38 26.82 11.96
N VAL A 102 1.45 27.78 11.03
CA VAL A 102 2.16 27.60 9.76
C VAL A 102 3.44 28.42 9.74
N ALA A 103 4.57 27.72 9.63
CA ALA A 103 5.91 28.26 9.47
C ALA A 103 6.47 27.92 8.07
N PRO A 104 7.57 28.57 7.63
CA PRO A 104 8.19 28.24 6.35
C PRO A 104 8.61 26.75 6.25
N PRO A 105 8.46 26.12 5.08
CA PRO A 105 8.90 24.75 4.84
C PRO A 105 10.40 24.54 5.09
N LYS A 106 10.80 23.28 5.30
CA LYS A 106 12.20 22.90 5.44
C LYS A 106 12.82 22.58 4.08
N HIS A 107 14.09 22.94 3.92
CA HIS A 107 14.88 22.66 2.71
C HIS A 107 15.80 21.43 2.85
N ALA A 108 15.63 20.64 3.91
CA ALA A 108 16.41 19.42 4.12
C ALA A 108 15.62 18.36 4.91
N ALA A 109 15.73 17.10 4.47
CA ALA A 109 15.17 15.95 5.17
C ALA A 109 16.19 15.29 6.13
N ALA A 110 15.66 14.60 7.15
CA ALA A 110 16.39 13.91 8.22
C ALA A 110 17.20 14.82 9.18
N GLY A 111 18.35 14.35 9.70
CA GLY A 111 19.21 15.05 10.69
C GLY A 111 18.86 14.81 12.18
N PHE A 112 19.58 15.48 13.09
CA PHE A 112 19.43 15.30 14.56
C PHE A 112 17.98 15.46 15.08
N PRO A 113 17.19 16.46 14.64
CA PRO A 113 15.81 16.60 15.10
C PRO A 113 14.94 15.37 14.74
N ALA A 114 15.19 14.74 13.59
CA ALA A 114 14.47 13.53 13.15
C ALA A 114 14.73 12.35 14.08
N VAL A 115 15.99 12.16 14.49
CA VAL A 115 16.38 11.08 15.41
C VAL A 115 15.78 11.30 16.81
N GLY A 116 15.90 12.52 17.35
CA GLY A 116 15.33 12.86 18.65
C GLY A 116 13.82 12.69 18.70
N HIS A 117 13.12 13.10 17.63
CA HIS A 117 11.68 12.96 17.50
C HIS A 117 11.23 11.49 17.47
N SER A 118 11.90 10.66 16.67
CA SER A 118 11.64 9.22 16.56
C SER A 118 11.83 8.51 17.89
N LEU A 119 12.92 8.80 18.60
CA LEU A 119 13.21 8.22 19.90
C LEU A 119 12.19 8.66 20.97
N ARG A 120 11.74 9.92 20.94
CA ARG A 120 10.69 10.41 21.83
C ARG A 120 9.39 9.62 21.66
N ILE A 121 8.91 9.46 20.42
CA ILE A 121 7.70 8.68 20.14
C ILE A 121 7.91 7.21 20.54
N ALA A 122 9.06 6.63 20.20
CA ALA A 122 9.37 5.25 20.55
C ALA A 122 9.34 5.03 22.07
N HIS A 123 9.96 5.91 22.86
CA HIS A 123 9.90 5.85 24.32
C HIS A 123 8.47 6.03 24.86
N GLN A 124 7.69 6.95 24.30
CA GLN A 124 6.30 7.17 24.70
C GLN A 124 5.41 5.94 24.46
N GLN A 125 5.67 5.17 23.39
CA GLN A 125 4.90 3.97 23.06
C GLN A 125 5.41 2.72 23.78
N MET A 126 6.74 2.52 23.81
CA MET A 126 7.35 1.24 24.18
C MET A 126 8.08 1.24 25.52
N GLY A 127 8.37 2.41 26.11
CA GLY A 127 9.38 2.53 27.17
C GLY A 127 10.82 2.43 26.63
N ILE A 128 11.81 2.73 27.45
CA ILE A 128 13.23 2.84 27.10
C ILE A 128 13.83 1.49 26.69
N ARG A 129 13.66 0.46 27.50
CA ARG A 129 14.27 -0.87 27.29
C ARG A 129 13.71 -1.53 26.03
N ARG A 130 12.37 -1.53 25.87
CA ARG A 130 11.74 -2.13 24.68
C ARG A 130 12.11 -1.32 23.44
N THR A 131 12.18 0.02 23.50
CA THR A 131 12.68 0.84 22.39
C THR A 131 14.07 0.42 21.92
N ALA A 132 15.04 0.33 22.84
CA ALA A 132 16.42 -0.04 22.50
C ALA A 132 16.49 -1.44 21.86
N LEU A 133 15.80 -2.43 22.45
CA LEU A 133 15.81 -3.81 21.95
C LEU A 133 15.10 -3.96 20.61
N THR A 134 14.00 -3.24 20.40
CA THR A 134 13.19 -3.34 19.18
C THR A 134 13.89 -2.64 18.02
N LEU A 135 14.34 -1.39 18.19
CA LEU A 135 14.93 -0.60 17.10
C LEU A 135 16.25 -1.21 16.58
N MET A 136 17.05 -1.87 17.42
CA MET A 136 18.25 -2.59 16.99
C MET A 136 17.97 -3.83 16.13
N ARG A 137 16.70 -4.28 16.03
CA ARG A 137 16.31 -5.49 15.29
C ARG A 137 15.53 -5.20 14.01
N VAL A 138 15.06 -3.97 13.82
CA VAL A 138 14.30 -3.57 12.62
C VAL A 138 15.18 -3.68 11.38
N ASN A 139 14.66 -4.33 10.33
CA ASN A 139 15.29 -4.52 9.02
C ASN A 139 16.65 -5.24 9.07
N GLN A 140 16.95 -5.94 10.17
CA GLN A 140 18.16 -6.74 10.30
C GLN A 140 17.95 -8.15 9.73
N LYS A 141 19.00 -8.76 9.19
CA LYS A 141 19.01 -10.12 8.60
C LYS A 141 18.38 -11.21 9.49
N LYS A 142 18.46 -11.06 10.83
CA LYS A 142 17.89 -11.99 11.83
C LYS A 142 16.79 -11.36 12.69
N GLY A 143 16.30 -10.19 12.27
CA GLY A 143 15.23 -9.44 12.93
C GLY A 143 13.94 -9.50 12.13
N PHE A 144 13.15 -8.43 12.21
CA PHE A 144 11.87 -8.32 11.52
C PHE A 144 11.89 -7.15 10.55
N ASP A 145 11.14 -7.30 9.48
CA ASP A 145 10.95 -6.27 8.45
C ASP A 145 10.02 -5.17 8.97
N CYS A 146 10.27 -3.92 8.60
CA CYS A 146 9.43 -2.79 8.99
C CYS A 146 8.01 -2.95 8.42
N PRO A 147 6.95 -2.97 9.24
CA PRO A 147 5.57 -3.13 8.75
C PRO A 147 5.05 -1.94 7.93
N GLY A 148 5.84 -0.86 7.82
CA GLY A 148 5.50 0.32 7.04
C GLY A 148 5.79 0.15 5.56
N CYS A 149 7.06 0.13 5.17
CA CYS A 149 7.54 0.51 3.83
C CYS A 149 8.22 -0.65 3.08
N ALA A 150 7.87 -0.85 1.81
CA ALA A 150 8.45 -1.90 0.93
C ALA A 150 9.75 -1.46 0.23
N TRP A 151 10.50 -0.52 0.78
CA TRP A 151 11.81 -0.21 0.21
C TRP A 151 12.73 -1.43 0.38
N PRO A 152 13.65 -1.72 -0.56
CA PRO A 152 14.64 -2.78 -0.42
C PRO A 152 15.79 -2.37 0.50
N GLU A 153 16.71 -3.31 0.66
CA GLU A 153 17.56 -3.36 1.81
C GLU A 153 18.88 -4.00 1.36
N GLY A 154 19.96 -3.22 1.27
CA GLY A 154 21.24 -3.70 0.73
C GLY A 154 21.97 -4.76 1.57
N ASP A 155 22.87 -5.53 0.98
CA ASP A 155 23.49 -6.67 1.67
C ASP A 155 24.25 -6.30 2.97
N LYS A 156 24.86 -5.11 3.01
CA LYS A 156 25.46 -4.54 4.23
C LYS A 156 24.42 -3.76 5.02
N ARG A 157 24.14 -4.22 6.24
CA ARG A 157 23.20 -3.60 7.20
C ARG A 157 23.97 -2.75 8.23
N HIS A 158 23.58 -1.49 8.38
CA HIS A 158 23.92 -0.65 9.51
C HIS A 158 23.25 -1.15 10.81
N ALA A 159 23.76 -0.73 11.96
CA ALA A 159 23.16 -1.08 13.25
C ALA A 159 21.78 -0.42 13.48
N ALA A 160 21.49 0.68 12.77
CA ALA A 160 20.22 1.40 12.78
C ALA A 160 19.65 1.49 11.35
N GLU A 161 19.07 0.37 10.89
CA GLU A 161 18.48 0.23 9.54
C GLU A 161 17.01 0.65 9.49
N PHE A 162 16.66 1.77 10.09
CA PHE A 162 15.30 2.30 10.04
C PHE A 162 15.31 3.80 9.77
N CYS A 163 14.31 4.26 9.03
CA CYS A 163 14.02 5.68 8.92
C CYS A 163 13.17 6.17 10.10
N GLU A 164 13.04 7.48 10.25
CA GLU A 164 12.17 8.10 11.27
C GLU A 164 10.74 7.53 11.23
N ASN A 165 10.14 7.43 10.04
CA ASN A 165 8.78 6.89 9.90
C ASN A 165 8.73 5.38 10.14
N GLY A 166 9.80 4.65 9.87
CA GLY A 166 9.93 3.24 10.24
C GLY A 166 9.97 3.06 11.75
N ALA A 167 10.73 3.90 12.47
CA ALA A 167 10.75 3.88 13.94
C ALA A 167 9.37 4.16 14.54
N LYS A 168 8.62 5.13 13.99
CA LYS A 168 7.25 5.43 14.42
C LYS A 168 6.30 4.26 14.13
N ALA A 169 6.37 3.66 12.94
CA ALA A 169 5.56 2.50 12.58
C ALA A 169 5.79 1.32 13.53
N VAL A 170 7.05 1.06 13.85
CA VAL A 170 7.45 0.01 14.79
C VAL A 170 7.01 0.34 16.21
N ALA A 171 7.18 1.60 16.65
CA ALA A 171 6.72 2.04 17.97
C ALA A 171 5.21 1.89 18.14
N GLU A 172 4.46 2.23 17.09
CA GLU A 172 3.01 2.14 17.06
C GLU A 172 2.52 0.69 17.24
N GLU A 173 3.18 -0.28 16.58
CA GLU A 173 2.88 -1.72 16.68
C GLU A 173 3.38 -2.34 18.00
N ALA A 174 4.60 -2.00 18.42
CA ALA A 174 5.27 -2.57 19.59
C ALA A 174 4.93 -1.88 20.91
N THR A 175 3.95 -0.97 20.90
CA THR A 175 3.48 -0.20 22.05
C THR A 175 3.12 -1.09 23.26
N LEU A 176 3.32 -0.57 24.47
CA LEU A 176 2.90 -1.20 25.72
C LEU A 176 1.46 -0.89 26.10
N ARG A 177 0.79 0.04 25.39
CA ARG A 177 -0.63 0.35 25.62
C ARG A 177 -1.54 -0.80 25.17
N ARG A 178 -2.66 -1.00 25.85
CA ARG A 178 -3.58 -2.12 25.64
C ARG A 178 -5.02 -1.64 25.54
N VAL A 179 -5.75 -2.21 24.60
CA VAL A 179 -7.20 -2.11 24.46
C VAL A 179 -7.78 -3.45 24.91
N THR A 180 -8.30 -3.46 26.14
CA THR A 180 -8.85 -4.63 26.84
C THR A 180 -10.39 -4.67 26.71
N PRO A 181 -11.06 -5.77 27.12
CA PRO A 181 -12.53 -5.79 27.22
C PRO A 181 -13.11 -4.62 28.02
N ASP A 182 -12.47 -4.24 29.13
CA ASP A 182 -12.93 -3.12 29.97
C ASP A 182 -12.97 -1.80 29.20
N PHE A 183 -12.06 -1.61 28.22
CA PHE A 183 -12.10 -0.44 27.34
C PHE A 183 -13.40 -0.42 26.52
N PHE A 184 -13.77 -1.55 25.92
CA PHE A 184 -14.99 -1.63 25.12
C PHE A 184 -16.26 -1.53 25.96
N ALA A 185 -16.24 -2.05 27.18
CA ALA A 185 -17.34 -1.86 28.13
C ALA A 185 -17.53 -0.38 28.52
N ALA A 186 -16.44 0.40 28.59
CA ALA A 186 -16.47 1.82 28.90
C ALA A 186 -16.78 2.73 27.69
N HIS A 187 -16.61 2.22 26.47
CA HIS A 187 -16.72 2.99 25.23
C HIS A 187 -17.67 2.33 24.22
N PRO A 188 -18.98 2.69 24.26
CA PRO A 188 -19.94 2.30 23.22
C PRO A 188 -19.47 2.72 21.83
N VAL A 189 -19.91 1.99 20.80
CA VAL A 189 -19.51 2.24 19.41
C VAL A 189 -19.87 3.67 18.97
N ALA A 190 -21.01 4.20 19.44
CA ALA A 190 -21.42 5.58 19.17
C ALA A 190 -20.45 6.62 19.75
N ASP A 191 -19.87 6.38 20.92
CA ASP A 191 -18.81 7.24 21.48
C ASP A 191 -17.53 7.14 20.63
N LEU A 192 -17.07 5.92 20.36
CA LEU A 192 -15.88 5.67 19.55
C LEU A 192 -15.98 6.28 18.14
N ALA A 193 -17.18 6.32 17.56
CA ALA A 193 -17.45 6.92 16.25
C ALA A 193 -17.25 8.45 16.22
N THR A 194 -17.25 9.12 17.37
CA THR A 194 -16.94 10.57 17.47
C THR A 194 -15.44 10.86 17.53
N ARG A 195 -14.62 9.83 17.74
CA ARG A 195 -13.18 9.98 17.97
C ARG A 195 -12.40 10.02 16.66
N SER A 196 -11.30 10.77 16.63
CA SER A 196 -10.42 10.81 15.46
C SER A 196 -9.69 9.49 15.25
N GLY A 197 -9.24 9.24 14.00
CA GLY A 197 -8.37 8.11 13.69
C GLY A 197 -7.06 8.11 14.51
N TYR A 198 -6.57 9.30 14.86
CA TYR A 198 -5.43 9.45 15.76
C TYR A 198 -5.75 8.90 17.15
N TRP A 199 -6.83 9.38 17.77
CA TRP A 199 -7.20 8.93 19.12
C TRP A 199 -7.45 7.43 19.16
N LEU A 200 -8.19 6.89 18.19
CA LEU A 200 -8.48 5.45 18.07
C LEU A 200 -7.18 4.63 18.01
N GLY A 201 -6.26 4.99 17.12
CA GLY A 201 -4.98 4.29 16.98
C GLY A 201 -4.12 4.39 18.24
N GLN A 202 -4.15 5.52 18.95
CA GLN A 202 -3.29 5.76 20.10
C GLN A 202 -3.71 5.03 21.40
N GLN A 203 -4.87 4.38 21.44
CA GLN A 203 -5.36 3.64 22.61
C GLN A 203 -4.54 2.37 22.91
N GLY A 204 -3.93 1.75 21.90
CA GLY A 204 -3.01 0.63 22.09
C GLY A 204 -3.33 -0.61 21.27
N ARG A 205 -2.71 -1.74 21.65
CA ARG A 205 -2.90 -3.04 20.99
C ARG A 205 -4.16 -3.74 21.52
N LEU A 206 -4.94 -4.28 20.60
CA LEU A 206 -6.09 -5.16 20.92
C LEU A 206 -5.58 -6.46 21.56
N THR A 207 -6.31 -6.98 22.56
CA THR A 207 -5.82 -8.11 23.38
C THR A 207 -6.60 -9.41 23.24
N GLN A 208 -7.86 -9.36 22.83
CA GLN A 208 -8.73 -10.54 22.71
C GLN A 208 -9.85 -10.29 21.67
N PRO A 209 -10.47 -11.35 21.11
CA PRO A 209 -11.58 -11.17 20.17
C PRO A 209 -12.76 -10.45 20.80
N MET A 210 -13.37 -9.57 20.02
CA MET A 210 -14.52 -8.76 20.43
C MET A 210 -15.65 -8.89 19.42
N TYR A 211 -16.88 -8.96 19.91
CA TYR A 211 -18.09 -9.10 19.11
C TYR A 211 -19.08 -7.97 19.40
N LEU A 212 -19.65 -7.40 18.35
CA LEU A 212 -20.78 -6.48 18.42
C LEU A 212 -21.99 -7.23 17.89
N ALA A 213 -22.90 -7.58 18.80
CA ALA A 213 -24.16 -8.20 18.44
C ALA A 213 -25.10 -7.21 17.74
N GLU A 214 -26.05 -7.76 16.98
CA GLU A 214 -27.09 -6.95 16.35
C GLU A 214 -27.89 -6.17 17.41
N GLY A 215 -27.96 -4.84 17.23
CA GLY A 215 -28.62 -3.94 18.16
C GLY A 215 -27.85 -3.63 19.45
N ALA A 216 -26.66 -4.20 19.66
CA ALA A 216 -25.83 -3.89 20.82
C ALA A 216 -25.16 -2.51 20.67
N GLU A 217 -24.96 -1.81 21.80
CA GLU A 217 -24.31 -0.49 21.83
C GLU A 217 -22.78 -0.57 21.95
N ALA A 218 -22.25 -1.67 22.49
CA ALA A 218 -20.83 -1.85 22.78
C ALA A 218 -20.36 -3.26 22.41
N TYR A 219 -19.07 -3.39 22.14
CA TYR A 219 -18.43 -4.68 21.90
C TYR A 219 -18.30 -5.49 23.19
N GLU A 220 -18.55 -6.80 23.12
CA GLU A 220 -18.35 -7.74 24.21
C GLU A 220 -17.22 -8.74 23.90
N PRO A 221 -16.49 -9.24 24.93
CA PRO A 221 -15.55 -10.35 24.77
C PRO A 221 -16.21 -11.55 24.09
N VAL A 222 -15.50 -12.19 23.16
CA VAL A 222 -15.90 -13.47 22.59
C VAL A 222 -14.71 -14.43 22.52
N SER A 223 -14.95 -15.73 22.70
CA SER A 223 -13.89 -16.73 22.50
C SER A 223 -13.55 -16.88 21.02
N TRP A 224 -12.34 -17.35 20.70
CA TRP A 224 -11.97 -17.64 19.31
C TRP A 224 -12.90 -18.64 18.64
N ASP A 225 -13.26 -19.72 19.33
CA ASP A 225 -14.18 -20.72 18.77
C ASP A 225 -15.55 -20.13 18.44
N ARG A 226 -16.09 -19.30 19.35
CA ARG A 226 -17.38 -18.66 19.10
C ARG A 226 -17.29 -17.61 18.00
N ALA A 227 -16.18 -16.87 17.91
CA ALA A 227 -15.95 -15.93 16.82
C ALA A 227 -15.91 -16.66 15.47
N PHE A 228 -15.21 -17.79 15.37
CA PHE A 228 -15.19 -18.60 14.16
C PHE A 228 -16.57 -19.21 13.83
N ASP A 229 -17.34 -19.63 14.83
CA ASP A 229 -18.73 -20.08 14.62
C ASP A 229 -19.59 -18.97 14.01
N ILE A 230 -19.53 -17.76 14.56
CA ILE A 230 -20.31 -16.62 14.05
C ILE A 230 -19.98 -16.35 12.58
N ILE A 231 -18.69 -16.38 12.22
CA ILE A 231 -18.26 -16.14 10.84
C ILE A 231 -18.72 -17.28 9.94
N ALA A 232 -18.57 -18.52 10.39
CA ALA A 232 -18.96 -19.69 9.60
C ALA A 232 -20.48 -19.77 9.40
N ASP A 233 -21.28 -19.43 10.42
CA ASP A 233 -22.73 -19.39 10.33
C ASP A 233 -23.19 -18.35 9.30
N GLU A 234 -22.62 -17.14 9.32
CA GLU A 234 -22.96 -16.08 8.35
C GLU A 234 -22.48 -16.41 6.92
N LEU A 235 -21.30 -17.01 6.76
CA LEU A 235 -20.81 -17.43 5.44
C LEU A 235 -21.63 -18.58 4.85
N ARG A 236 -22.02 -19.58 5.66
CA ARG A 236 -22.86 -20.69 5.20
C ARG A 236 -24.31 -20.29 4.92
N ALA A 237 -24.77 -19.17 5.47
CA ALA A 237 -26.12 -18.65 5.25
C ALA A 237 -26.25 -17.81 3.96
N LEU A 238 -25.16 -17.55 3.24
CA LEU A 238 -25.18 -16.81 1.97
C LEU A 238 -25.85 -17.63 0.86
N ASP A 239 -26.57 -16.93 -0.03
CA ASP A 239 -27.19 -17.56 -1.20
C ASP A 239 -26.14 -17.87 -2.28
N SER A 240 -25.02 -17.13 -2.26
CA SER A 240 -23.86 -17.32 -3.13
C SER A 240 -22.57 -16.96 -2.39
N PRO A 241 -21.45 -17.66 -2.63
CA PRO A 241 -20.12 -17.26 -2.13
C PRO A 241 -19.71 -15.85 -2.53
N ASP A 242 -20.21 -15.35 -3.68
CA ASP A 242 -19.92 -14.00 -4.17
C ASP A 242 -20.61 -12.89 -3.37
N GLU A 243 -21.44 -13.22 -2.39
CA GLU A 243 -21.95 -12.27 -1.41
C GLU A 243 -20.94 -11.98 -0.28
N ALA A 244 -19.77 -12.64 -0.28
CA ALA A 244 -18.67 -12.37 0.63
C ALA A 244 -17.52 -11.62 -0.07
N VAL A 245 -16.89 -10.70 0.65
CA VAL A 245 -15.72 -9.93 0.22
C VAL A 245 -14.56 -10.16 1.19
N PHE A 246 -13.40 -10.55 0.66
CA PHE A 246 -12.20 -10.88 1.40
C PHE A 246 -11.08 -9.86 1.12
N TYR A 247 -11.13 -8.72 1.81
CA TYR A 247 -10.19 -7.61 1.62
C TYR A 247 -8.83 -7.88 2.26
N THR A 248 -7.75 -7.50 1.57
CA THR A 248 -6.38 -7.62 2.11
C THR A 248 -5.65 -6.28 2.14
N SER A 249 -4.99 -5.99 3.26
CA SER A 249 -4.05 -4.89 3.37
C SER A 249 -2.63 -5.30 2.97
N GLY A 250 -1.87 -4.38 2.35
CA GLY A 250 -0.49 -4.58 1.89
C GLY A 250 0.56 -4.89 2.97
N ARG A 251 0.14 -5.18 4.21
CA ARG A 251 1.00 -5.55 5.34
C ARG A 251 0.91 -7.03 5.69
N THR A 252 -0.09 -7.75 5.18
CA THR A 252 -0.26 -9.19 5.36
C THR A 252 1.00 -9.90 4.88
N SER A 253 1.43 -10.98 5.54
CA SER A 253 2.62 -11.73 5.09
C SER A 253 2.32 -12.62 3.89
N ASN A 254 3.37 -13.11 3.22
CA ASN A 254 3.17 -14.00 2.08
C ASN A 254 2.42 -15.29 2.45
N GLU A 255 2.77 -15.91 3.58
CA GLU A 255 2.12 -17.13 4.05
C GLU A 255 0.64 -16.86 4.39
N ALA A 256 0.35 -15.77 5.09
CA ALA A 256 -1.02 -15.39 5.43
C ALA A 256 -1.85 -15.05 4.16
N ALA A 257 -1.27 -14.30 3.23
CA ALA A 257 -1.91 -13.93 1.97
C ALA A 257 -2.22 -15.16 1.11
N PHE A 258 -1.28 -16.10 1.00
CA PHE A 258 -1.50 -17.34 0.26
C PHE A 258 -2.62 -18.19 0.86
N LEU A 259 -2.64 -18.36 2.18
CA LEU A 259 -3.73 -19.08 2.85
C LEU A 259 -5.07 -18.35 2.70
N TYR A 260 -5.07 -17.02 2.75
CA TYR A 260 -6.30 -16.23 2.70
C TYR A 260 -6.97 -16.30 1.32
N GLN A 261 -6.21 -16.17 0.24
CA GLN A 261 -6.78 -16.39 -1.10
C GLN A 261 -7.22 -17.84 -1.32
N LEU A 262 -6.48 -18.80 -0.77
CA LEU A 262 -6.81 -20.22 -0.91
C LEU A 262 -8.16 -20.50 -0.25
N PHE A 263 -8.35 -19.99 0.97
CA PHE A 263 -9.60 -20.10 1.69
C PHE A 263 -10.75 -19.44 0.93
N ALA A 264 -10.60 -18.20 0.45
CA ALA A 264 -11.66 -17.51 -0.28
C ALA A 264 -12.07 -18.25 -1.57
N ARG A 265 -11.11 -18.81 -2.30
CA ARG A 265 -11.36 -19.57 -3.54
C ARG A 265 -11.94 -20.95 -3.27
N GLU A 266 -11.51 -21.63 -2.22
CA GLU A 266 -12.10 -22.91 -1.80
C GLU A 266 -13.52 -22.71 -1.23
N PHE A 267 -13.79 -21.55 -0.61
CA PHE A 267 -15.15 -21.12 -0.27
C PHE A 267 -16.01 -20.82 -1.52
N GLY A 268 -15.37 -20.44 -2.64
CA GLY A 268 -16.01 -20.37 -3.95
C GLY A 268 -16.07 -18.98 -4.59
N THR A 269 -15.31 -17.99 -4.12
CA THR A 269 -15.32 -16.63 -4.69
C THR A 269 -13.92 -16.11 -5.05
N ASN A 270 -13.87 -15.20 -6.03
CA ASN A 270 -12.69 -14.40 -6.37
C ASN A 270 -12.77 -12.95 -5.84
N ASN A 271 -13.72 -12.65 -4.94
CA ASN A 271 -13.86 -11.32 -4.32
C ASN A 271 -12.73 -11.02 -3.34
N LEU A 272 -11.55 -10.75 -3.89
CA LEU A 272 -10.28 -10.51 -3.18
C LEU A 272 -9.75 -9.09 -3.47
N PRO A 273 -10.48 -8.03 -3.08
CA PRO A 273 -9.98 -6.68 -3.26
C PRO A 273 -8.75 -6.45 -2.40
N ASP A 274 -7.80 -5.69 -2.94
CA ASP A 274 -6.54 -5.39 -2.26
C ASP A 274 -6.25 -3.89 -2.30
N CYS A 275 -5.55 -3.41 -1.28
CA CYS A 275 -5.14 -2.02 -1.18
C CYS A 275 -4.40 -1.49 -2.43
N SER A 276 -3.72 -2.34 -3.20
CA SER A 276 -3.06 -1.90 -4.44
C SER A 276 -4.01 -1.54 -5.57
N ASN A 277 -5.29 -1.97 -5.54
CA ASN A 277 -6.33 -1.52 -6.47
C ASN A 277 -6.41 0.03 -6.51
N MET A 278 -6.16 0.69 -5.37
CA MET A 278 -6.20 2.15 -5.23
C MET A 278 -4.82 2.83 -5.33
N CYS A 279 -3.73 2.06 -5.33
CA CYS A 279 -2.38 2.60 -5.37
C CYS A 279 -1.71 2.37 -6.73
N HIS A 280 -1.49 1.11 -7.08
CA HIS A 280 -0.40 0.70 -7.97
C HIS A 280 -0.85 -0.32 -9.03
N GLU A 281 -2.15 -0.61 -9.07
CA GLU A 281 -2.85 -1.38 -10.10
C GLU A 281 -2.59 -0.83 -11.51
N SER A 282 -2.54 0.50 -11.66
CA SER A 282 -2.23 1.15 -12.93
C SER A 282 -0.80 0.87 -13.39
N SER A 283 0.19 0.84 -12.48
CA SER A 283 1.54 0.35 -12.81
C SER A 283 1.52 -1.10 -13.27
N GLY A 284 0.82 -1.98 -12.54
CA GLY A 284 0.72 -3.41 -12.91
C GLY A 284 0.10 -3.60 -14.29
N SER A 285 -1.02 -2.93 -14.55
CA SER A 285 -1.73 -2.97 -15.83
C SER A 285 -0.90 -2.44 -16.99
N ALA A 286 -0.19 -1.32 -16.79
CA ALA A 286 0.68 -0.76 -17.82
C ALA A 286 1.87 -1.68 -18.13
N LEU A 287 2.60 -2.12 -17.09
CA LEU A 287 3.83 -2.89 -17.26
C LEU A 287 3.59 -4.33 -17.74
N THR A 288 2.47 -4.95 -17.37
CA THR A 288 2.09 -6.26 -17.92
C THR A 288 1.83 -6.15 -19.43
N GLU A 289 1.15 -5.10 -19.90
CA GLU A 289 0.91 -4.92 -21.34
C GLU A 289 2.19 -4.57 -22.11
N THR A 290 3.04 -3.70 -21.55
CA THR A 290 4.21 -3.20 -22.27
C THR A 290 5.45 -4.07 -22.13
N LEU A 291 5.68 -4.68 -20.97
CA LEU A 291 6.89 -5.48 -20.68
C LEU A 291 6.60 -6.95 -20.35
N GLY A 292 5.34 -7.31 -20.10
CA GLY A 292 4.92 -8.68 -19.74
C GLY A 292 5.05 -8.97 -18.23
N VAL A 293 5.58 -8.05 -17.43
CA VAL A 293 5.74 -8.22 -15.98
C VAL A 293 5.27 -6.97 -15.26
N GLY A 294 4.26 -7.10 -14.40
CA GLY A 294 3.65 -5.99 -13.64
C GLY A 294 4.49 -5.44 -12.47
N LYS A 295 5.81 -5.65 -12.47
CA LYS A 295 6.75 -5.34 -11.37
C LYS A 295 7.87 -4.41 -11.86
N GLY A 296 8.61 -3.81 -10.92
CA GLY A 296 9.79 -3.04 -11.25
C GLY A 296 10.91 -3.91 -11.81
N SER A 297 11.69 -3.38 -12.74
CA SER A 297 12.78 -4.09 -13.42
C SER A 297 14.16 -3.76 -12.85
N VAL A 298 14.21 -3.02 -11.75
CA VAL A 298 15.42 -2.39 -11.18
C VAL A 298 15.72 -3.05 -9.84
N LEU A 299 17.00 -3.33 -9.57
CA LEU A 299 17.49 -3.69 -8.24
C LEU A 299 18.05 -2.46 -7.51
N LEU A 300 18.25 -2.56 -6.20
CA LEU A 300 18.85 -1.46 -5.41
C LEU A 300 20.24 -1.08 -5.95
N GLU A 301 21.01 -2.06 -6.41
CA GLU A 301 22.35 -1.85 -6.97
C GLU A 301 22.33 -1.08 -8.30
N ASP A 302 21.24 -1.14 -9.05
CA ASP A 302 21.09 -0.41 -10.30
C ASP A 302 20.94 1.09 -10.05
N LEU A 303 20.25 1.50 -8.98
CA LEU A 303 20.20 2.92 -8.60
C LEU A 303 21.61 3.51 -8.39
N HIS A 304 22.55 2.73 -7.85
CA HIS A 304 23.93 3.18 -7.66
C HIS A 304 24.74 3.26 -8.97
N LYS A 305 24.26 2.65 -10.05
CA LYS A 305 24.93 2.57 -11.36
C LYS A 305 24.33 3.52 -12.40
N ALA A 306 23.18 4.13 -12.11
CA ALA A 306 22.48 5.00 -13.05
C ALA A 306 23.28 6.29 -13.34
N ASP A 307 23.21 6.76 -14.57
CA ASP A 307 23.71 8.09 -14.97
C ASP A 307 22.65 9.16 -14.70
N LEU A 308 21.37 8.80 -14.90
CA LEU A 308 20.21 9.64 -14.66
C LEU A 308 19.13 8.89 -13.90
N ILE A 309 18.62 9.50 -12.83
CA ILE A 309 17.44 9.05 -12.11
C ILE A 309 16.35 10.11 -12.22
N ILE A 310 15.20 9.74 -12.78
CA ILE A 310 14.01 10.59 -12.82
C ILE A 310 13.08 10.15 -11.69
N VAL A 311 12.80 11.03 -10.73
CA VAL A 311 11.88 10.79 -9.62
C VAL A 311 10.57 11.52 -9.91
N ALA A 312 9.56 10.80 -10.39
CA ALA A 312 8.29 11.36 -10.87
C ALA A 312 7.10 11.03 -9.96
N GLY A 313 6.32 12.04 -9.56
CA GLY A 313 5.12 11.86 -8.75
C GLY A 313 5.39 11.19 -7.39
N GLN A 314 6.57 11.43 -6.82
CA GLN A 314 7.04 10.81 -5.58
C GLN A 314 7.72 11.84 -4.66
N ASN A 315 7.54 11.69 -3.35
CA ASN A 315 8.32 12.39 -2.32
C ASN A 315 9.08 11.36 -1.46
N PRO A 316 10.34 11.03 -1.80
CA PRO A 316 11.13 10.07 -1.05
C PRO A 316 11.34 10.47 0.41
N GLY A 317 11.41 11.77 0.73
CA GLY A 317 11.64 12.29 2.08
C GLY A 317 10.59 11.87 3.11
N THR A 318 9.34 11.74 2.66
CA THR A 318 8.19 11.38 3.49
C THR A 318 7.75 9.93 3.25
N ASN A 319 7.72 9.49 1.98
CA ASN A 319 7.10 8.23 1.60
C ASN A 319 8.06 7.05 1.70
N HIS A 320 9.33 7.26 1.33
CA HIS A 320 10.37 6.24 1.25
C HIS A 320 11.72 6.76 1.75
N PRO A 321 11.86 7.20 3.03
CA PRO A 321 13.05 7.96 3.42
C PRO A 321 14.36 7.18 3.28
N ARG A 322 14.33 5.84 3.27
CA ARG A 322 15.50 5.00 3.01
C ARG A 322 16.01 5.09 1.56
N MET A 323 15.16 5.50 0.61
CA MET A 323 15.56 5.79 -0.77
C MET A 323 16.55 6.96 -0.84
N LEU A 324 16.48 7.91 0.09
CA LEU A 324 17.39 9.06 0.12
C LEU A 324 18.86 8.63 0.22
N SER A 325 19.16 7.56 0.94
CA SER A 325 20.52 7.00 1.02
C SER A 325 20.97 6.37 -0.31
N ALA A 326 20.05 5.74 -1.06
CA ALA A 326 20.36 5.20 -2.38
C ALA A 326 20.60 6.33 -3.41
N LEU A 327 19.79 7.39 -3.34
CA LEU A 327 19.98 8.59 -4.17
C LEU A 327 21.27 9.33 -3.83
N GLU A 328 21.61 9.49 -2.54
CA GLU A 328 22.89 10.06 -2.11
C GLU A 328 24.07 9.26 -2.68
N LYS A 329 24.03 7.94 -2.59
CA LYS A 329 25.09 7.09 -3.16
C LYS A 329 25.15 7.17 -4.69
N ALA A 330 24.02 7.30 -5.37
CA ALA A 330 24.00 7.56 -6.81
C ALA A 330 24.66 8.91 -7.15
N LYS A 331 24.36 9.97 -6.39
CA LYS A 331 25.00 11.30 -6.52
C LYS A 331 26.51 11.22 -6.31
N ASP A 332 26.96 10.50 -5.29
CA ASP A 332 28.39 10.30 -5.01
C ASP A 332 29.10 9.56 -6.16
N ASN A 333 28.36 8.69 -6.88
CA ASN A 333 28.83 8.00 -8.08
C ASN A 333 28.69 8.82 -9.37
N GLY A 334 28.25 10.08 -9.28
CA GLY A 334 28.15 11.00 -10.42
C GLY A 334 26.78 11.10 -11.08
N ALA A 335 25.76 10.41 -10.58
CA ALA A 335 24.43 10.44 -11.16
C ALA A 335 23.81 11.85 -11.13
N LYS A 336 22.98 12.12 -12.13
CA LYS A 336 22.08 13.27 -12.18
C LYS A 336 20.67 12.86 -11.76
N ILE A 337 19.93 13.79 -11.13
CA ILE A 337 18.57 13.55 -10.66
C ILE A 337 17.64 14.66 -11.19
N ILE A 338 16.58 14.24 -11.88
CA ILE A 338 15.44 15.09 -12.24
C ILE A 338 14.29 14.74 -11.30
N SER A 339 13.71 15.72 -10.63
CA SER A 339 12.51 15.55 -9.81
C SER A 339 11.30 16.17 -10.50
N ILE A 340 10.23 15.40 -10.70
CA ILE A 340 8.99 15.82 -11.35
C ILE A 340 7.87 15.74 -10.32
N ASN A 341 7.43 16.90 -9.79
CA ASN A 341 6.45 16.95 -8.72
C ASN A 341 5.78 18.34 -8.65
N PRO A 342 4.46 18.45 -8.40
CA PRO A 342 3.81 19.74 -8.19
C PRO A 342 4.36 20.57 -7.02
N LEU A 343 4.90 19.90 -6.00
CA LEU A 343 5.42 20.54 -4.79
C LEU A 343 6.93 20.31 -4.63
N PRO A 344 7.73 21.38 -4.47
CA PRO A 344 9.10 21.28 -3.96
C PRO A 344 9.09 20.77 -2.52
N GLU A 345 9.85 19.71 -2.26
CA GLU A 345 9.82 18.98 -0.98
C GLU A 345 11.22 18.84 -0.41
N ALA A 346 11.33 18.90 0.93
CA ALA A 346 12.61 18.84 1.65
C ALA A 346 13.49 17.65 1.24
N GLY A 347 12.86 16.49 1.01
CA GLY A 347 13.54 15.24 0.60
C GLY A 347 13.91 15.17 -0.87
N LEU A 348 13.46 16.09 -1.71
CA LEU A 348 13.89 16.23 -3.10
C LEU A 348 15.06 17.21 -3.21
N GLU A 349 15.11 18.23 -2.34
CA GLU A 349 16.20 19.22 -2.33
C GLU A 349 17.50 18.66 -1.74
N ARG A 350 17.47 18.26 -0.45
CA ARG A 350 18.69 17.98 0.30
C ARG A 350 18.51 16.90 1.36
N PHE A 351 19.44 15.96 1.42
CA PHE A 351 19.46 14.91 2.42
C PHE A 351 20.57 15.13 3.45
N LYS A 352 20.20 15.15 4.74
CA LYS A 352 21.14 15.14 5.86
C LYS A 352 21.19 13.74 6.47
N ASN A 353 22.02 12.88 5.87
CA ASN A 353 22.14 11.49 6.29
C ASN A 353 22.67 11.38 7.74
N PRO A 354 21.87 10.91 8.72
CA PRO A 354 22.34 10.77 10.10
C PRO A 354 23.37 9.64 10.27
N GLN A 355 23.55 8.79 9.25
CA GLN A 355 24.49 7.67 9.28
C GLN A 355 25.92 8.07 8.88
N ASN A 356 26.18 9.31 8.45
CA ASN A 356 27.51 9.78 8.07
C ASN A 356 27.86 11.16 8.68
N ALA A 357 29.17 11.44 8.81
CA ALA A 357 29.65 12.67 9.44
C ALA A 357 29.23 13.95 8.68
N ARG A 358 29.15 13.88 7.34
CA ARG A 358 28.75 14.99 6.47
C ARG A 358 27.28 15.39 6.65
N GLY A 359 26.40 14.44 6.95
CA GLY A 359 24.99 14.70 7.25
C GLY A 359 24.74 15.06 8.71
N LEU A 360 25.63 14.66 9.63
CA LEU A 360 25.58 15.05 11.06
C LEU A 360 26.11 16.47 11.30
N ALA A 361 27.26 16.85 10.72
CA ALA A 361 27.94 18.11 11.01
C ALA A 361 28.10 19.06 9.78
N GLY A 362 27.74 18.61 8.57
CA GLY A 362 27.90 19.38 7.33
C GLY A 362 26.58 19.80 6.67
N GLY A 363 26.68 20.28 5.43
CA GLY A 363 25.55 20.76 4.65
C GLY A 363 24.64 19.68 4.05
N GLY A 364 24.91 18.39 4.27
CA GLY A 364 24.21 17.29 3.58
C GLY A 364 24.47 17.24 2.07
N THR A 365 23.72 16.38 1.37
CA THR A 365 23.86 16.12 -0.07
C THR A 365 22.70 16.76 -0.83
N SER A 366 23.02 17.60 -1.83
CA SER A 366 22.01 18.12 -2.76
C SER A 366 21.61 17.01 -3.72
N LEU A 367 20.32 16.68 -3.78
CA LEU A 367 19.84 15.55 -4.55
C LEU A 367 19.44 15.98 -5.96
N THR A 368 18.42 16.84 -6.08
CA THR A 368 17.88 17.27 -7.38
C THR A 368 18.83 18.21 -8.12
N ASP A 369 19.16 17.89 -9.38
CA ASP A 369 19.87 18.78 -10.31
C ASP A 369 18.89 19.64 -11.12
N LEU A 370 17.71 19.09 -11.45
CA LEU A 370 16.62 19.80 -12.14
C LEU A 370 15.28 19.44 -11.51
N PHE A 371 14.56 20.46 -11.03
CA PHE A 371 13.21 20.31 -10.49
C PHE A 371 12.19 20.79 -11.53
N LEU A 372 11.30 19.90 -11.97
CA LEU A 372 10.20 20.21 -12.87
C LEU A 372 8.91 20.31 -12.05
N GLN A 373 8.48 21.54 -11.78
CA GLN A 373 7.26 21.81 -11.03
C GLN A 373 6.01 21.62 -11.91
N ILE A 374 5.66 20.37 -12.15
CA ILE A 374 4.58 20.00 -13.07
C ILE A 374 3.20 20.27 -12.48
N ARG A 375 2.23 20.65 -13.33
CA ARG A 375 0.80 20.65 -12.98
C ARG A 375 0.30 19.22 -12.79
N ILE A 376 -0.63 19.06 -11.84
CA ILE A 376 -1.23 17.75 -11.48
C ILE A 376 -1.78 17.06 -12.73
N GLY A 377 -1.25 15.87 -13.06
CA GLY A 377 -1.69 15.06 -14.20
C GLY A 377 -1.11 15.45 -15.56
N GLY A 378 -0.12 16.35 -15.62
CA GLY A 378 0.55 16.75 -16.87
C GLY A 378 1.65 15.79 -17.35
N ASP A 379 1.98 14.74 -16.58
CA ASP A 379 3.15 13.88 -16.81
C ASP A 379 3.12 13.16 -18.16
N GLN A 380 1.94 12.73 -18.64
CA GLN A 380 1.82 12.09 -19.95
C GLN A 380 2.27 13.03 -21.07
N ALA A 381 1.86 14.30 -21.02
CA ALA A 381 2.24 15.30 -22.02
C ALA A 381 3.75 15.58 -21.98
N LEU A 382 4.34 15.66 -20.78
CA LEU A 382 5.78 15.84 -20.62
C LEU A 382 6.58 14.69 -21.26
N PHE A 383 6.26 13.44 -20.92
CA PHE A 383 6.99 12.29 -21.47
C PHE A 383 6.74 12.14 -22.98
N ARG A 384 5.52 12.43 -23.47
CA ARG A 384 5.21 12.45 -24.90
C ARG A 384 6.05 13.47 -25.66
N LEU A 385 6.22 14.68 -25.12
CA LEU A 385 7.07 15.70 -25.74
C LEU A 385 8.56 15.34 -25.63
N LEU A 386 9.03 14.79 -24.52
CA LEU A 386 10.41 14.28 -24.43
C LEU A 386 10.67 13.19 -25.47
N ASN A 387 9.72 12.28 -25.68
CA ASN A 387 9.80 11.25 -26.72
C ASN A 387 9.91 11.87 -28.13
N LYS A 388 9.09 12.89 -28.43
CA LYS A 388 9.21 13.67 -29.67
C LYS A 388 10.62 14.23 -29.85
N LEU A 389 11.14 14.90 -28.83
CA LEU A 389 12.43 15.58 -28.91
C LEU A 389 13.61 14.62 -29.00
N ILE A 390 13.52 13.43 -28.40
CA ILE A 390 14.51 12.37 -28.58
C ILE A 390 14.51 11.89 -30.05
N LEU A 391 13.34 11.67 -30.64
CA LEU A 391 13.21 11.29 -32.05
C LEU A 391 13.76 12.39 -32.97
N GLU A 392 13.41 13.65 -32.75
CA GLU A 392 13.95 14.77 -33.53
C GLU A 392 15.47 14.90 -33.36
N ALA A 393 16.02 14.67 -32.17
CA ALA A 393 17.47 14.66 -31.97
C ALA A 393 18.15 13.51 -32.74
N SER A 394 17.50 12.34 -32.80
CA SER A 394 17.97 11.21 -33.60
C SER A 394 17.90 11.49 -35.10
N ASP A 395 16.81 12.09 -35.59
CA ASP A 395 16.61 12.44 -37.00
C ASP A 395 17.66 13.48 -37.48
N ASN A 396 18.21 14.29 -36.57
CA ASN A 396 19.22 15.32 -36.86
C ASN A 396 20.66 14.90 -36.56
N ALA A 397 20.89 13.71 -36.00
CA ALA A 397 22.23 13.22 -35.67
C ALA A 397 23.01 12.81 -36.93
N SER A 398 24.31 13.09 -36.95
CA SER A 398 25.22 12.59 -37.99
C SER A 398 25.51 11.11 -37.79
N GLU A 399 25.88 10.38 -38.85
CA GLU A 399 26.33 8.98 -38.77
C GLU A 399 27.54 8.77 -37.83
N THR A 400 28.27 9.85 -37.53
CA THR A 400 29.43 9.85 -36.62
C THR A 400 29.08 10.13 -35.16
N ASP A 401 27.85 10.57 -34.89
CA ASP A 401 27.41 10.89 -33.54
C ASP A 401 27.08 9.62 -32.75
N GLU A 402 27.11 9.71 -31.42
CA GLU A 402 26.61 8.62 -30.59
C GLU A 402 25.10 8.44 -30.84
N ALA A 403 24.67 7.20 -31.07
CA ALA A 403 23.27 6.90 -31.35
C ALA A 403 22.35 7.41 -30.22
N VAL A 404 21.42 8.30 -30.59
CA VAL A 404 20.45 8.89 -29.65
C VAL A 404 19.41 7.85 -29.25
N VAL A 405 18.89 7.12 -30.24
CA VAL A 405 17.92 6.02 -30.11
C VAL A 405 18.65 4.68 -30.27
N ASP A 406 18.25 3.67 -29.51
CA ASP A 406 18.82 2.32 -29.58
C ASP A 406 18.09 1.50 -30.66
N GLU A 407 18.43 1.74 -31.92
CA GLU A 407 17.76 1.13 -33.08
C GLU A 407 17.82 -0.40 -33.08
N ASP A 408 18.94 -0.98 -32.65
CA ASP A 408 19.12 -2.42 -32.54
C ASP A 408 18.17 -3.00 -31.50
N PHE A 409 18.09 -2.38 -30.31
CA PHE A 409 17.13 -2.77 -29.30
C PHE A 409 15.69 -2.66 -29.81
N ILE A 410 15.33 -1.56 -30.49
CA ILE A 410 13.99 -1.36 -31.03
C ILE A 410 13.63 -2.46 -32.02
N ARG A 411 14.49 -2.71 -33.01
CA ARG A 411 14.28 -3.73 -34.06
C ARG A 411 14.13 -5.13 -33.46
N GLU A 412 15.02 -5.49 -32.53
CA GLU A 412 15.10 -6.85 -31.99
C GLU A 412 14.03 -7.10 -30.91
N HIS A 413 13.86 -6.17 -29.99
CA HIS A 413 13.13 -6.39 -28.74
C HIS A 413 11.78 -5.68 -28.64
N THR A 414 11.40 -4.84 -29.61
CA THR A 414 10.16 -4.06 -29.51
C THR A 414 9.16 -4.32 -30.63
N HIS A 415 7.90 -3.94 -30.38
CA HIS A 415 6.78 -3.96 -31.31
C HIS A 415 6.00 -2.64 -31.21
N GLY A 416 5.38 -2.19 -32.30
CA GLY A 416 4.54 -0.98 -32.33
C GLY A 416 5.30 0.35 -32.45
N TYR A 417 6.60 0.33 -32.77
CA TYR A 417 7.44 1.54 -32.83
C TYR A 417 6.92 2.60 -33.81
N GLU A 418 6.58 2.22 -35.05
CA GLU A 418 6.17 3.18 -36.09
C GLU A 418 4.92 3.99 -35.72
N GLU A 419 3.90 3.32 -35.17
CA GLU A 419 2.67 3.97 -34.72
C GLU A 419 2.95 4.95 -33.57
N PHE A 420 3.74 4.50 -32.60
CA PHE A 420 4.18 5.36 -31.50
C PHE A 420 5.00 6.55 -31.98
N ALA A 421 5.98 6.35 -32.86
CA ALA A 421 6.86 7.40 -33.35
C ALA A 421 6.07 8.48 -34.12
N ALA A 422 5.08 8.08 -34.92
CA ALA A 422 4.16 9.00 -35.56
C ALA A 422 3.36 9.82 -34.53
N ALA A 423 2.80 9.15 -33.50
CA ALA A 423 2.04 9.81 -32.44
C ALA A 423 2.91 10.70 -31.53
N ALA A 424 4.20 10.36 -31.35
CA ALA A 424 5.17 11.18 -30.64
C ALA A 424 5.51 12.44 -31.43
N ARG A 425 5.87 12.32 -32.71
CA ARG A 425 6.18 13.48 -33.57
C ARG A 425 5.01 14.45 -33.70
N ALA A 426 3.77 13.98 -33.58
CA ALA A 426 2.57 14.80 -33.57
C ALA A 426 2.34 15.62 -32.28
N ALA A 427 3.16 15.44 -31.22
CA ALA A 427 3.00 16.17 -29.97
C ALA A 427 3.11 17.69 -30.17
N ASP A 428 2.18 18.43 -29.57
CA ASP A 428 2.09 19.87 -29.68
C ASP A 428 2.76 20.57 -28.48
N TRP A 429 3.53 21.61 -28.78
CA TRP A 429 4.26 22.38 -27.76
C TRP A 429 3.30 23.18 -26.87
N ASP A 430 2.33 23.89 -27.46
CA ASP A 430 1.43 24.77 -26.71
C ASP A 430 0.51 23.96 -25.78
N GLU A 431 -0.02 22.84 -26.28
CA GLU A 431 -0.75 21.88 -25.47
C GLU A 431 0.10 21.34 -24.32
N THR A 432 1.36 20.98 -24.58
CA THR A 432 2.25 20.45 -23.54
C THR A 432 2.57 21.49 -22.48
N LEU A 433 2.88 22.73 -22.87
CA LEU A 433 3.14 23.82 -21.92
C LEU A 433 1.88 24.13 -21.09
N SER A 434 0.69 24.04 -21.69
CA SER A 434 -0.58 24.17 -20.97
C SER A 434 -0.82 23.02 -19.98
N ALA A 435 -0.63 21.77 -20.42
CA ALA A 435 -0.84 20.57 -19.61
C ALA A 435 0.14 20.49 -18.43
N THR A 436 1.40 20.82 -18.67
CA THR A 436 2.49 20.66 -17.69
C THR A 436 2.69 21.90 -16.83
N GLY A 437 2.39 23.10 -17.36
CA GLY A 437 2.75 24.37 -16.72
C GLY A 437 4.25 24.66 -16.66
N LEU A 438 5.08 23.84 -17.32
CA LEU A 438 6.52 24.02 -17.40
C LEU A 438 6.89 25.05 -18.48
N THR A 439 8.11 25.59 -18.39
CA THR A 439 8.65 26.40 -19.48
C THR A 439 9.31 25.53 -20.54
N ARG A 440 9.49 26.08 -21.75
CA ARG A 440 10.26 25.40 -22.80
C ARG A 440 11.71 25.12 -22.37
N ASP A 441 12.36 26.07 -21.68
CA ASP A 441 13.73 25.89 -21.16
C ASP A 441 13.81 24.73 -20.17
N ASP A 442 12.83 24.56 -19.28
CA ASP A 442 12.80 23.43 -18.35
C ASP A 442 12.80 22.08 -19.07
N ILE A 443 11.98 21.97 -20.12
CA ILE A 443 11.85 20.75 -20.93
C ILE A 443 13.13 20.49 -21.75
N GLU A 444 13.72 21.53 -22.35
CA GLU A 444 14.98 21.43 -23.10
C GLU A 444 16.18 21.11 -22.19
N ARG A 445 16.19 21.61 -20.94
CA ARG A 445 17.17 21.21 -19.91
C ARG A 445 17.02 19.75 -19.52
N ALA A 446 15.78 19.28 -19.34
CA ALA A 446 15.51 17.87 -19.08
C ALA A 446 15.99 16.99 -20.24
N LEU A 447 15.68 17.37 -21.49
CA LEU A 447 16.14 16.67 -22.68
C LEU A 447 17.67 16.54 -22.71
N ARG A 448 18.42 17.62 -22.46
CA ARG A 448 19.90 17.57 -22.43
C ARG A 448 20.41 16.52 -21.45
N MET A 449 19.90 16.54 -20.21
CA MET A 449 20.28 15.54 -19.20
C MET A 449 19.90 14.11 -19.62
N VAL A 450 18.78 13.94 -20.32
CA VAL A 450 18.37 12.65 -20.89
C VAL A 450 19.35 12.20 -21.95
N LEU A 451 19.71 13.04 -22.91
CA LEU A 451 20.63 12.70 -24.00
C LEU A 451 22.04 12.37 -23.49
N ASP A 452 22.52 13.07 -22.46
CA ASP A 452 23.82 12.82 -21.81
C ASP A 452 23.90 11.47 -21.07
N SER A 453 22.76 10.91 -20.68
CA SER A 453 22.67 9.66 -19.90
C SER A 453 22.79 8.42 -20.79
N LYS A 454 23.47 7.36 -20.35
CA LYS A 454 23.42 6.04 -21.01
C LYS A 454 22.60 5.02 -20.22
N ARG A 455 22.35 5.29 -18.95
CA ARG A 455 21.66 4.40 -18.01
C ARG A 455 20.65 5.23 -17.23
N THR A 456 19.39 5.16 -17.66
CA THR A 456 18.30 5.95 -17.08
C THR A 456 17.33 5.07 -16.30
N ILE A 457 17.06 5.45 -15.06
CA ILE A 457 15.99 4.88 -14.24
C ILE A 457 14.88 5.91 -14.09
N VAL A 458 13.63 5.48 -14.27
CA VAL A 458 12.45 6.27 -13.88
C VAL A 458 11.83 5.63 -12.64
N CYS A 459 11.93 6.34 -11.52
CA CYS A 459 11.25 6.04 -10.28
C CYS A 459 9.90 6.77 -10.24
N TRP A 460 8.82 6.07 -9.90
CA TRP A 460 7.53 6.73 -9.72
C TRP A 460 6.67 6.15 -8.61
N ALA A 461 5.72 6.97 -8.17
CA ALA A 461 4.71 6.60 -7.17
C ALA A 461 3.34 7.21 -7.51
N MET A 462 2.60 7.63 -6.48
CA MET A 462 1.18 7.96 -6.54
C MET A 462 0.83 9.15 -7.42
N GLY A 463 1.76 10.09 -7.62
CA GLY A 463 1.55 11.22 -8.52
C GLY A 463 1.37 10.82 -9.98
N LEU A 464 1.76 9.59 -10.37
CA LEU A 464 1.47 9.06 -11.71
C LEU A 464 0.32 8.06 -11.71
N THR A 465 0.11 7.32 -10.62
CA THR A 465 -0.77 6.15 -10.61
C THR A 465 -2.22 6.44 -10.20
N GLN A 466 -2.48 7.61 -9.59
CA GLN A 466 -3.81 8.00 -9.08
C GLN A 466 -4.49 9.08 -9.94
N HIS A 467 -4.51 8.85 -11.26
CA HIS A 467 -5.23 9.64 -12.26
C HIS A 467 -6.10 8.72 -13.13
N LYS A 468 -7.11 9.30 -13.80
CA LYS A 468 -7.95 8.54 -14.75
C LYS A 468 -7.13 8.00 -15.94
N HIS A 469 -6.11 8.75 -16.35
CA HIS A 469 -5.20 8.45 -17.46
C HIS A 469 -3.85 7.85 -17.01
N SER A 470 -3.78 7.26 -15.82
CA SER A 470 -2.53 6.72 -15.25
C SER A 470 -1.91 5.59 -16.08
N VAL A 471 -2.73 4.68 -16.63
CA VAL A 471 -2.20 3.58 -17.46
C VAL A 471 -1.54 4.13 -18.73
N PRO A 472 -2.17 4.99 -19.54
CA PRO A 472 -1.51 5.72 -20.63
C PRO A 472 -0.24 6.46 -20.22
N THR A 473 -0.28 7.17 -19.08
CA THR A 473 0.88 7.93 -18.56
C THR A 473 2.09 7.02 -18.33
N ILE A 474 1.89 5.88 -17.65
CA ILE A 474 2.99 4.96 -17.35
C ILE A 474 3.50 4.27 -18.61
N ARG A 475 2.63 3.99 -19.59
CA ARG A 475 3.08 3.47 -20.89
C ARG A 475 3.95 4.48 -21.64
N GLU A 476 3.65 5.77 -21.54
CA GLU A 476 4.48 6.82 -22.13
C GLU A 476 5.89 6.88 -21.48
N VAL A 477 5.97 6.66 -20.16
CA VAL A 477 7.24 6.49 -19.45
C VAL A 477 8.00 5.25 -19.93
N VAL A 478 7.29 4.15 -20.22
CA VAL A 478 7.91 2.94 -20.78
C VAL A 478 8.43 3.23 -22.19
N ASN A 479 7.64 3.85 -23.06
CA ASN A 479 8.07 4.27 -24.41
C ASN A 479 9.39 5.07 -24.35
N PHE A 480 9.47 6.02 -23.42
CA PHE A 480 10.68 6.83 -23.17
C PHE A 480 11.91 5.98 -22.83
N LEU A 481 11.75 4.96 -22.00
CA LEU A 481 12.84 4.04 -21.67
C LEU A 481 13.20 3.11 -22.84
N LEU A 482 12.21 2.63 -23.60
CA LEU A 482 12.41 1.74 -24.74
C LEU A 482 13.17 2.41 -25.88
N LEU A 483 12.94 3.70 -26.15
CA LEU A 483 13.64 4.47 -27.18
C LEU A 483 15.16 4.36 -27.06
N ARG A 484 15.70 4.23 -25.84
CA ARG A 484 17.14 4.21 -25.60
C ARG A 484 17.64 2.89 -25.00
N GLY A 485 16.86 1.82 -25.13
CA GLY A 485 17.23 0.49 -24.64
C GLY A 485 17.45 0.42 -23.13
N ASN A 486 16.77 1.29 -22.35
CA ASN A 486 16.89 1.38 -20.90
C ASN A 486 16.05 0.30 -20.16
N VAL A 487 15.97 -0.91 -20.71
CA VAL A 487 15.35 -2.08 -20.06
C VAL A 487 16.26 -3.29 -20.26
N GLY A 488 16.50 -4.06 -19.19
CA GLY A 488 17.46 -5.15 -19.22
C GLY A 488 18.91 -4.67 -19.42
N ARG A 489 19.23 -3.52 -18.82
CA ARG A 489 20.56 -2.91 -18.79
C ARG A 489 20.88 -2.52 -17.33
N PRO A 490 22.01 -2.94 -16.75
CA PRO A 490 22.38 -2.53 -15.40
C PRO A 490 22.41 -1.02 -15.23
N GLY A 491 21.80 -0.51 -14.16
CA GLY A 491 21.64 0.92 -13.94
C GLY A 491 20.50 1.60 -14.71
N ALA A 492 19.62 0.84 -15.36
CA ALA A 492 18.49 1.38 -16.11
C ALA A 492 17.21 0.57 -15.87
N GLY A 493 16.05 1.21 -16.05
CA GLY A 493 14.77 0.51 -16.00
C GLY A 493 13.63 1.25 -15.33
N VAL A 494 12.54 0.51 -15.17
CA VAL A 494 11.32 0.96 -14.51
C VAL A 494 11.36 0.68 -13.02
N CYS A 495 11.10 1.69 -12.20
CA CYS A 495 11.12 1.61 -10.74
C CYS A 495 9.82 2.15 -10.11
N PRO A 496 8.68 1.42 -10.22
CA PRO A 496 7.48 1.74 -9.45
C PRO A 496 7.75 1.51 -7.95
N VAL A 497 7.90 2.57 -7.17
CA VAL A 497 8.24 2.47 -5.75
C VAL A 497 6.99 2.23 -4.92
N ARG A 498 6.77 0.97 -4.51
CA ARG A 498 5.56 0.54 -3.80
C ARG A 498 5.52 1.07 -2.37
N GLY A 499 4.31 1.27 -1.87
CA GLY A 499 4.06 1.84 -0.54
C GLY A 499 4.20 0.82 0.60
N HIS A 500 3.12 0.07 0.84
CA HIS A 500 3.05 -0.89 1.95
C HIS A 500 4.07 -2.02 1.82
N SER A 501 4.61 -2.45 2.96
CA SER A 501 5.74 -3.39 3.08
C SER A 501 5.66 -4.70 2.30
N ASN A 502 4.46 -5.23 2.07
CA ASN A 502 4.27 -6.52 1.39
C ASN A 502 3.20 -6.49 0.30
N VAL A 503 2.80 -5.31 -0.18
CA VAL A 503 1.74 -5.21 -1.21
C VAL A 503 2.09 -5.95 -2.51
N GLN A 504 3.39 -6.08 -2.79
CA GLN A 504 3.85 -6.85 -3.93
C GLN A 504 3.74 -8.36 -3.66
N GLY A 505 4.09 -8.78 -2.45
CA GLY A 505 3.96 -10.17 -1.99
C GLY A 505 2.52 -10.64 -2.00
N ASP A 506 1.57 -9.84 -1.50
CA ASP A 506 0.14 -10.17 -1.53
C ASP A 506 -0.34 -10.50 -2.94
N ARG A 507 0.04 -9.67 -3.93
CA ARG A 507 -0.27 -9.91 -5.34
C ARG A 507 0.40 -11.16 -5.90
N THR A 508 1.67 -11.39 -5.55
CA THR A 508 2.39 -12.60 -5.93
C THR A 508 1.70 -13.85 -5.37
N MET A 509 1.21 -13.78 -4.14
CA MET A 509 0.55 -14.90 -3.44
C MET A 509 -0.89 -15.14 -3.89
N GLY A 510 -1.40 -14.37 -4.86
CA GLY A 510 -2.71 -14.59 -5.49
C GLY A 510 -3.85 -13.77 -4.90
N ILE A 511 -3.57 -12.75 -4.07
CA ILE A 511 -4.58 -11.74 -3.70
C ILE A 511 -4.87 -10.87 -4.92
N PHE A 512 -5.83 -11.29 -5.74
CA PHE A 512 -6.23 -10.57 -6.94
C PHE A 512 -7.62 -11.01 -7.39
N GLU A 513 -8.47 -10.06 -7.78
CA GLU A 513 -9.83 -10.32 -8.21
C GLU A 513 -9.92 -10.86 -9.65
N ARG A 514 -8.82 -10.79 -10.42
CA ARG A 514 -8.73 -11.27 -11.82
C ARG A 514 -7.55 -12.23 -12.03
N PRO A 515 -7.48 -13.35 -11.28
CA PRO A 515 -6.35 -14.27 -11.35
C PRO A 515 -6.19 -14.86 -12.75
N ALA A 516 -4.94 -15.11 -13.16
CA ALA A 516 -4.67 -15.78 -14.43
C ALA A 516 -5.18 -17.24 -14.41
N PRO A 517 -5.73 -17.78 -15.51
CA PRO A 517 -6.21 -19.16 -15.58
C PRO A 517 -5.17 -20.20 -15.13
N ALA A 518 -3.91 -20.03 -15.53
CA ALA A 518 -2.82 -20.95 -15.17
C ALA A 518 -2.55 -21.01 -13.65
N PHE A 519 -2.75 -19.91 -12.93
CA PHE A 519 -2.62 -19.91 -11.46
C PHE A 519 -3.76 -20.70 -10.81
N LEU A 520 -4.99 -20.55 -11.32
CA LEU A 520 -6.14 -21.32 -10.85
C LEU A 520 -5.98 -22.82 -11.16
N ASP A 521 -5.45 -23.17 -12.33
CA ASP A 521 -5.16 -24.57 -12.69
C ASP A 521 -4.11 -25.19 -11.75
N ALA A 522 -3.09 -24.41 -11.35
CA ALA A 522 -2.09 -24.86 -10.39
C ALA A 522 -2.67 -25.07 -8.98
N LEU A 523 -3.58 -24.19 -8.53
CA LEU A 523 -4.31 -24.39 -7.28
C LEU A 523 -5.19 -25.64 -7.32
N GLU A 524 -5.95 -25.83 -8.40
CA GLU A 524 -6.81 -27.00 -8.59
C GLU A 524 -6.00 -28.30 -8.51
N LYS A 525 -4.85 -28.32 -9.19
CA LYS A 525 -3.95 -29.47 -9.18
C LYS A 525 -3.37 -29.76 -7.79
N GLU A 526 -2.95 -28.75 -7.05
CA GLU A 526 -2.30 -28.94 -5.74
C GLU A 526 -3.30 -29.30 -4.63
N PHE A 527 -4.49 -28.69 -4.63
CA PHE A 527 -5.43 -28.79 -3.52
C PHE A 527 -6.69 -29.62 -3.82
N GLY A 528 -6.95 -29.94 -5.09
CA GLY A 528 -8.02 -30.86 -5.47
C GLY A 528 -9.44 -30.29 -5.33
N PHE A 529 -9.59 -28.96 -5.43
CA PHE A 529 -10.88 -28.27 -5.56
C PHE A 529 -10.90 -27.47 -6.86
N ALA A 530 -12.09 -27.14 -7.40
CA ALA A 530 -12.23 -26.33 -8.61
C ALA A 530 -12.36 -24.84 -8.25
N PRO A 531 -11.33 -23.99 -8.49
CA PRO A 531 -11.42 -22.57 -8.16
C PRO A 531 -12.40 -21.84 -9.09
N PRO A 532 -13.09 -20.80 -8.60
CA PRO A 532 -13.95 -19.96 -9.44
C PRO A 532 -13.15 -19.33 -10.57
N ARG A 533 -13.72 -19.32 -11.78
CA ARG A 533 -13.07 -18.80 -13.00
C ARG A 533 -13.49 -17.37 -13.34
N GLU A 534 -14.64 -16.93 -12.84
CA GLU A 534 -15.13 -15.58 -13.04
C GLU A 534 -14.36 -14.56 -12.19
N HIS A 535 -14.25 -13.33 -12.69
CA HIS A 535 -13.59 -12.25 -11.97
C HIS A 535 -14.44 -11.77 -10.78
N GLY A 536 -13.78 -11.47 -9.66
CA GLY A 536 -14.42 -10.89 -8.48
C GLY A 536 -14.40 -9.36 -8.45
N PHE A 537 -14.70 -8.81 -7.28
CA PHE A 537 -14.74 -7.38 -7.04
C PHE A 537 -13.38 -6.77 -6.63
N ASP A 538 -12.99 -5.69 -7.30
CA ASP A 538 -11.98 -4.75 -6.81
C ASP A 538 -12.56 -3.88 -5.67
N VAL A 539 -11.73 -3.07 -5.01
CA VAL A 539 -12.17 -2.21 -3.88
C VAL A 539 -13.41 -1.37 -4.20
N VAL A 540 -13.46 -0.73 -5.38
CA VAL A 540 -14.57 0.17 -5.73
C VAL A 540 -15.84 -0.63 -6.04
N ARG A 541 -15.69 -1.77 -6.72
CA ARG A 541 -16.82 -2.68 -6.98
C ARG A 541 -17.33 -3.33 -5.70
N ALA A 542 -16.46 -3.65 -4.75
CA ALA A 542 -16.87 -4.20 -3.45
C ALA A 542 -17.69 -3.18 -2.65
N ILE A 543 -17.31 -1.90 -2.65
CA ILE A 543 -18.10 -0.83 -2.02
C ILE A 543 -19.49 -0.75 -2.66
N ARG A 544 -19.57 -0.79 -4.00
CA ARG A 544 -20.85 -0.78 -4.71
C ARG A 544 -21.69 -2.03 -4.42
N ALA A 545 -21.07 -3.20 -4.41
CA ALA A 545 -21.75 -4.46 -4.10
C ALA A 545 -22.36 -4.44 -2.69
N MET A 546 -21.62 -3.95 -1.68
CA MET A 546 -22.15 -3.79 -0.32
C MET A 546 -23.28 -2.75 -0.26
N ARG A 547 -23.10 -1.59 -0.92
CA ARG A 547 -24.14 -0.54 -1.00
C ARG A 547 -25.42 -1.05 -1.64
N ASP A 548 -25.30 -1.87 -2.69
CA ASP A 548 -26.40 -2.36 -3.50
C ASP A 548 -26.98 -3.69 -2.95
N GLY A 549 -26.50 -4.16 -1.79
CA GLY A 549 -26.97 -5.39 -1.13
C GLY A 549 -26.53 -6.70 -1.81
N GLN A 550 -25.61 -6.63 -2.77
CA GLN A 550 -25.04 -7.77 -3.48
C GLN A 550 -23.91 -8.46 -2.69
N ALA A 551 -23.29 -7.74 -1.75
CA ALA A 551 -22.34 -8.30 -0.81
C ALA A 551 -22.84 -8.07 0.63
N LYS A 552 -22.91 -9.14 1.41
CA LYS A 552 -23.47 -9.17 2.77
C LYS A 552 -22.38 -9.35 3.84
N VAL A 553 -21.26 -10.00 3.51
CA VAL A 553 -20.15 -10.23 4.46
C VAL A 553 -18.89 -9.53 3.97
N PHE A 554 -18.28 -8.74 4.83
CA PHE A 554 -16.98 -8.13 4.59
C PHE A 554 -15.97 -8.64 5.62
N PHE A 555 -14.95 -9.35 5.15
CA PHE A 555 -13.83 -9.80 5.97
C PHE A 555 -12.58 -9.06 5.52
N ALA A 556 -11.90 -8.38 6.44
CA ALA A 556 -10.64 -7.70 6.17
C ALA A 556 -9.46 -8.34 6.93
N MET A 557 -8.46 -8.76 6.16
CA MET A 557 -7.13 -9.07 6.66
C MET A 557 -6.31 -7.78 6.77
N GLY A 558 -6.40 -7.13 7.93
CA GLY A 558 -5.76 -5.86 8.20
C GLY A 558 -6.41 -4.67 7.50
N GLY A 559 -5.76 -3.51 7.65
CA GLY A 559 -6.15 -2.26 7.01
C GLY A 559 -7.21 -1.45 7.76
N ASN A 560 -7.43 -0.23 7.26
CA ASN A 560 -8.47 0.68 7.71
C ASN A 560 -9.28 1.08 6.47
N PHE A 561 -10.05 0.11 5.96
CA PHE A 561 -10.73 0.17 4.68
C PHE A 561 -11.58 1.44 4.55
N VAL A 562 -12.34 1.75 5.59
CA VAL A 562 -13.27 2.88 5.60
C VAL A 562 -12.57 4.22 5.40
N ALA A 563 -11.44 4.44 6.08
CA ALA A 563 -10.69 5.69 5.95
C ALA A 563 -9.77 5.75 4.73
N ALA A 564 -9.42 4.60 4.15
CA ALA A 564 -8.50 4.52 3.00
C ALA A 564 -9.24 4.54 1.64
N SER A 565 -10.52 4.21 1.63
CA SER A 565 -11.36 4.17 0.44
C SER A 565 -11.90 5.55 0.04
N PRO A 566 -12.18 5.78 -1.25
CA PRO A 566 -12.74 7.05 -1.73
C PRO A 566 -14.21 7.21 -1.31
N ASP A 567 -14.70 8.45 -1.37
CA ASP A 567 -16.11 8.79 -1.14
C ASP A 567 -16.62 8.29 0.22
N THR A 568 -16.17 8.97 1.28
CA THR A 568 -16.33 8.53 2.68
C THR A 568 -17.78 8.21 3.03
N ASP A 569 -18.73 9.08 2.70
CA ASP A 569 -20.14 8.88 3.05
C ASP A 569 -20.73 7.63 2.37
N VAL A 570 -20.37 7.40 1.09
CA VAL A 570 -20.79 6.20 0.36
C VAL A 570 -20.15 4.94 0.93
N THR A 571 -18.85 4.99 1.24
CA THR A 571 -18.13 3.85 1.81
C THR A 571 -18.67 3.50 3.20
N GLU A 572 -18.90 4.49 4.05
CA GLU A 572 -19.43 4.23 5.39
C GLU A 572 -20.87 3.71 5.34
N ALA A 573 -21.71 4.22 4.45
CA ALA A 573 -23.06 3.70 4.24
C ALA A 573 -23.04 2.25 3.74
N ALA A 574 -22.15 1.92 2.79
CA ALA A 574 -21.98 0.56 2.28
C ALA A 574 -21.55 -0.42 3.38
N MET A 575 -20.58 -0.04 4.22
CA MET A 575 -20.14 -0.87 5.35
C MET A 575 -21.25 -1.12 6.36
N ARG A 576 -22.09 -0.11 6.66
CA ARG A 576 -23.24 -0.27 7.56
C ARG A 576 -24.36 -1.14 7.00
N ALA A 577 -24.44 -1.27 5.68
CA ALA A 577 -25.42 -2.14 5.02
C ALA A 577 -25.02 -3.63 5.07
N ALA A 578 -23.74 -3.96 5.31
CA ALA A 578 -23.29 -5.34 5.43
C ALA A 578 -23.90 -6.03 6.65
N ARG A 579 -24.22 -7.32 6.51
CA ARG A 579 -24.73 -8.17 7.59
C ARG A 579 -23.66 -8.43 8.65
N LEU A 580 -22.45 -8.76 8.22
CA LEU A 580 -21.30 -9.02 9.08
C LEU A 580 -20.05 -8.31 8.56
N THR A 581 -19.36 -7.57 9.43
CA THR A 581 -18.03 -7.01 9.18
C THR A 581 -17.00 -7.62 10.13
N VAL A 582 -15.93 -8.21 9.60
CA VAL A 582 -14.86 -8.85 10.37
C VAL A 582 -13.55 -8.17 10.07
N HIS A 583 -12.80 -7.80 11.12
CA HIS A 583 -11.51 -7.16 10.98
C HIS A 583 -10.43 -7.91 11.76
N VAL A 584 -9.47 -8.49 11.05
CA VAL A 584 -8.21 -8.95 11.67
C VAL A 584 -7.32 -7.74 11.85
N SER A 585 -6.94 -7.39 13.07
CA SER A 585 -6.29 -6.11 13.36
C SER A 585 -5.39 -6.12 14.58
N THR A 586 -4.35 -5.29 14.58
CA THR A 586 -3.46 -5.13 15.73
C THR A 586 -3.92 -4.01 16.67
N LYS A 587 -4.63 -3.00 16.14
CA LYS A 587 -5.08 -1.78 16.85
C LYS A 587 -6.42 -1.29 16.32
N LEU A 588 -7.09 -0.44 17.11
CA LEU A 588 -8.33 0.25 16.71
C LEU A 588 -8.09 1.25 15.57
N ASN A 589 -9.12 1.43 14.75
CA ASN A 589 -9.15 2.32 13.59
C ASN A 589 -10.61 2.58 13.18
N ARG A 590 -10.84 3.39 12.14
CA ARG A 590 -12.19 3.80 11.71
C ARG A 590 -13.09 2.64 11.29
N SER A 591 -12.54 1.59 10.67
CA SER A 591 -13.31 0.41 10.28
C SER A 591 -13.88 -0.39 11.45
N HIS A 592 -13.37 -0.22 12.67
CA HIS A 592 -13.91 -0.87 13.87
C HIS A 592 -15.09 -0.13 14.49
N VAL A 593 -15.44 1.07 14.00
CA VAL A 593 -16.54 1.90 14.53
C VAL A 593 -17.60 2.21 13.47
N VAL A 594 -17.31 1.88 12.21
CA VAL A 594 -18.26 1.88 11.09
C VAL A 594 -18.51 0.44 10.71
N THR A 595 -19.44 -0.18 11.43
CA THR A 595 -19.68 -1.62 11.41
C THR A 595 -20.91 -1.97 10.59
N GLY A 596 -20.97 -3.22 10.12
CA GLY A 596 -22.22 -3.82 9.66
C GLY A 596 -23.21 -4.05 10.81
N THR A 597 -24.30 -4.76 10.54
CA THR A 597 -25.31 -5.10 11.56
C THR A 597 -24.71 -5.90 12.73
N ARG A 598 -23.73 -6.76 12.42
CA ARG A 598 -22.90 -7.49 13.37
C ARG A 598 -21.43 -7.20 13.05
N ALA A 599 -20.56 -7.19 14.06
CA ALA A 599 -19.13 -7.02 13.81
C ALA A 599 -18.23 -7.84 14.71
N LEU A 600 -17.07 -8.23 14.18
CA LEU A 600 -16.02 -8.92 14.90
C LEU A 600 -14.68 -8.19 14.74
N ILE A 601 -13.97 -8.06 15.85
CA ILE A 601 -12.57 -7.63 15.87
C ILE A 601 -11.75 -8.85 16.31
N LEU A 602 -10.87 -9.31 15.41
CA LEU A 602 -10.00 -10.47 15.64
C LEU A 602 -8.57 -9.96 15.84
N PRO A 603 -8.08 -9.87 17.09
CA PRO A 603 -6.75 -9.34 17.32
C PRO A 603 -5.68 -10.33 16.86
N THR A 604 -4.63 -9.80 16.24
CA THR A 604 -3.54 -10.65 15.72
C THR A 604 -2.16 -10.24 16.21
N LEU A 605 -1.21 -11.16 16.09
CA LEU A 605 0.21 -10.88 16.26
C LEU A 605 0.66 -9.83 15.24
N GLY A 606 1.45 -8.86 15.70
CA GLY A 606 2.14 -7.91 14.83
C GLY A 606 3.43 -8.51 14.30
N ARG A 607 4.03 -7.88 13.29
CA ARG A 607 5.26 -8.41 12.67
C ARG A 607 6.46 -8.44 13.64
N SER A 608 6.43 -7.60 14.67
CA SER A 608 7.42 -7.56 15.74
C SER A 608 7.21 -8.59 16.86
N ASP A 609 6.03 -9.22 16.94
CA ASP A 609 5.70 -10.19 17.99
C ASP A 609 6.33 -11.56 17.70
N ARG A 610 6.74 -12.26 18.76
CA ARG A 610 7.26 -13.62 18.66
C ARG A 610 6.11 -14.57 18.38
N ASP A 611 6.25 -15.35 17.32
CA ASP A 611 5.31 -16.40 16.94
C ASP A 611 5.90 -17.78 17.29
N ILE A 612 5.19 -18.54 18.13
CA ILE A 612 5.54 -19.91 18.53
C ILE A 612 4.33 -20.79 18.24
N GLN A 613 4.52 -21.79 17.39
CA GLN A 613 3.54 -22.82 17.09
C GLN A 613 4.06 -24.19 17.58
N ASP A 614 3.30 -25.25 17.37
CA ASP A 614 3.67 -26.61 17.79
C ASP A 614 5.02 -27.06 17.22
N GLY A 615 5.34 -26.67 15.97
CA GLY A 615 6.63 -26.93 15.32
C GLY A 615 7.78 -26.05 15.83
N GLY A 616 7.52 -25.16 16.79
CA GLY A 616 8.50 -24.23 17.36
C GLY A 616 8.37 -22.80 16.84
N PRO A 617 9.41 -21.96 17.02
CA PRO A 617 9.40 -20.56 16.58
C PRO A 617 9.21 -20.42 15.07
N GLN A 618 8.22 -19.64 14.67
CA GLN A 618 7.88 -19.42 13.28
C GLN A 618 8.42 -18.09 12.75
N PHE A 619 8.44 -17.97 11.42
CA PHE A 619 8.70 -16.72 10.74
C PHE A 619 7.89 -16.63 9.46
N VAL A 620 7.64 -15.41 9.04
CA VAL A 620 6.91 -15.11 7.80
C VAL A 620 7.84 -14.48 6.77
N THR A 621 7.41 -14.43 5.52
CA THR A 621 8.16 -13.79 4.43
C THR A 621 7.38 -12.61 3.85
N VAL A 622 8.12 -11.66 3.28
CA VAL A 622 7.59 -10.50 2.55
C VAL A 622 8.36 -10.31 1.24
N GLU A 623 7.76 -9.60 0.29
CA GLU A 623 8.35 -9.17 -0.98
C GLU A 623 8.39 -7.64 -1.08
N ASP A 624 9.58 -7.09 -1.31
CA ASP A 624 9.80 -5.64 -1.45
C ASP A 624 9.53 -5.11 -2.87
N SER A 625 9.67 -3.80 -3.06
CA SER A 625 9.41 -3.11 -4.34
C SER A 625 10.31 -3.55 -5.50
N MET A 626 11.45 -4.16 -5.21
CA MET A 626 12.42 -4.65 -6.21
C MET A 626 12.26 -6.16 -6.47
N GLY A 627 11.26 -6.79 -5.86
CA GLY A 627 11.00 -8.22 -6.01
C GLY A 627 11.96 -9.10 -5.22
N MET A 628 12.55 -8.59 -4.14
CA MET A 628 13.29 -9.43 -3.19
C MET A 628 12.33 -10.02 -2.17
N VAL A 629 12.41 -11.35 -2.00
CA VAL A 629 11.67 -12.09 -0.97
C VAL A 629 12.60 -12.39 0.19
N HIS A 630 12.23 -11.96 1.40
CA HIS A 630 13.03 -12.16 2.61
C HIS A 630 12.18 -12.48 3.84
N ALA A 631 12.83 -13.06 4.83
CA ALA A 631 12.20 -13.49 6.08
C ALA A 631 12.08 -12.33 7.09
N SER A 632 10.99 -12.31 7.83
CA SER A 632 10.71 -11.40 8.94
C SER A 632 10.43 -12.19 10.22
N ARG A 633 11.20 -11.91 11.28
CA ARG A 633 11.20 -12.65 12.56
C ARG A 633 10.96 -11.72 13.74
N GLY A 634 9.71 -11.65 14.21
CA GLY A 634 9.36 -10.98 15.44
C GLY A 634 9.95 -11.67 16.67
N ARG A 635 10.24 -10.89 17.72
CA ARG A 635 10.90 -11.37 18.95
C ARG A 635 10.32 -10.80 20.24
N LEU A 636 9.31 -9.94 20.12
CA LEU A 636 8.70 -9.32 21.27
C LEU A 636 7.68 -10.25 21.91
N GLU A 637 7.50 -10.14 23.22
CA GLU A 637 6.36 -10.80 23.87
C GLU A 637 5.06 -10.21 23.29
N PRO A 638 4.14 -11.06 22.80
CA PRO A 638 2.85 -10.62 22.28
C PRO A 638 2.09 -9.72 23.25
N ALA A 639 1.19 -8.90 22.73
CA ALA A 639 0.41 -7.97 23.56
C ALA A 639 -0.54 -8.69 24.55
N SER A 640 -0.92 -9.94 24.25
CA SER A 640 -1.75 -10.85 25.03
C SER A 640 -1.42 -12.30 24.66
N SER A 641 -1.64 -13.24 25.57
CA SER A 641 -1.54 -14.69 25.29
C SER A 641 -2.67 -15.22 24.41
N GLU A 642 -3.75 -14.46 24.26
CA GLU A 642 -4.92 -14.82 23.43
C GLU A 642 -4.72 -14.50 21.94
N LEU A 643 -3.59 -13.89 21.55
CA LEU A 643 -3.38 -13.50 20.15
C LEU A 643 -3.06 -14.71 19.28
N LEU A 644 -3.70 -14.78 18.12
CA LEU A 644 -3.35 -15.72 17.06
C LEU A 644 -2.62 -14.98 15.93
N SER A 645 -1.73 -15.68 15.23
CA SER A 645 -1.11 -15.17 14.00
C SER A 645 -2.12 -15.17 12.85
N GLU A 646 -1.88 -14.35 11.83
CA GLU A 646 -2.73 -14.30 10.63
C GLU A 646 -2.88 -15.69 9.97
N PRO A 647 -1.81 -16.49 9.76
CA PRO A 647 -1.95 -17.85 9.22
C PRO A 647 -2.81 -18.76 10.10
N ALA A 648 -2.70 -18.66 11.43
CA ALA A 648 -3.50 -19.46 12.35
C ALA A 648 -4.99 -19.06 12.32
N ILE A 649 -5.28 -17.76 12.22
CA ILE A 649 -6.66 -17.25 12.09
C ILE A 649 -7.29 -17.81 10.81
N VAL A 650 -6.61 -17.70 9.67
CA VAL A 650 -7.14 -18.17 8.38
C VAL A 650 -7.35 -19.68 8.39
N ALA A 651 -6.35 -20.45 8.79
CA ALA A 651 -6.44 -21.92 8.76
C ALA A 651 -7.52 -22.46 9.72
N ARG A 652 -7.66 -21.89 10.92
CA ARG A 652 -8.71 -22.30 11.86
C ARG A 652 -10.10 -21.91 11.37
N LEU A 653 -10.25 -20.73 10.76
CA LEU A 653 -11.49 -20.31 10.12
C LEU A 653 -11.85 -21.22 8.95
N ALA A 654 -10.91 -21.50 8.05
CA ALA A 654 -11.12 -22.35 6.89
C ALA A 654 -11.64 -23.73 7.30
N ARG A 655 -11.04 -24.34 8.34
CA ARG A 655 -11.55 -25.60 8.91
C ARG A 655 -12.98 -25.49 9.43
N ARG A 656 -13.33 -24.39 10.11
CA ARG A 656 -14.68 -24.19 10.65
C ARG A 656 -15.72 -23.98 9.56
N VAL A 657 -15.34 -23.33 8.46
CA VAL A 657 -16.23 -22.98 7.35
C VAL A 657 -16.39 -24.15 6.39
N LEU A 658 -15.27 -24.72 5.92
CA LEU A 658 -15.23 -25.75 4.87
C LEU A 658 -15.45 -27.17 5.42
N GLY A 659 -15.17 -27.40 6.70
CA GLY A 659 -15.35 -28.70 7.37
C GLY A 659 -14.55 -29.83 6.72
N ASP A 660 -15.07 -31.05 6.85
CA ASP A 660 -14.42 -32.27 6.35
C ASP A 660 -14.44 -32.39 4.82
N GLY A 661 -15.12 -31.48 4.12
CA GLY A 661 -15.14 -31.43 2.65
C GLY A 661 -13.84 -30.91 2.04
N SER A 662 -13.07 -30.10 2.79
CA SER A 662 -11.78 -29.56 2.37
C SER A 662 -10.68 -30.61 2.47
N LYS A 663 -9.93 -30.83 1.39
CA LYS A 663 -8.73 -31.68 1.40
C LYS A 663 -7.45 -30.91 1.72
N THR A 664 -7.53 -29.59 1.75
CA THR A 664 -6.41 -28.72 2.10
C THR A 664 -5.95 -29.00 3.54
N PRO A 665 -4.64 -29.23 3.79
CA PRO A 665 -4.13 -29.62 5.11
C PRO A 665 -3.98 -28.43 6.05
N TRP A 666 -5.09 -27.75 6.34
CA TRP A 666 -5.11 -26.52 7.15
C TRP A 666 -4.46 -26.67 8.53
N GLU A 667 -4.59 -27.84 9.17
CA GLU A 667 -3.94 -28.09 10.47
C GLU A 667 -2.41 -28.08 10.37
N GLU A 668 -1.84 -28.61 9.31
CA GLU A 668 -0.38 -28.66 9.12
C GLU A 668 0.18 -27.26 8.98
N PHE A 669 -0.51 -26.38 8.25
CA PHE A 669 -0.13 -24.99 8.07
C PHE A 669 -0.06 -24.20 9.38
N THR A 670 -0.87 -24.57 10.38
CA THR A 670 -0.79 -23.93 11.70
C THR A 670 0.41 -24.39 12.53
N LYS A 671 0.91 -25.61 12.29
CA LYS A 671 2.00 -26.21 13.07
C LYS A 671 3.37 -25.72 12.61
N ASP A 672 3.57 -25.59 11.30
CA ASP A 672 4.86 -25.17 10.71
C ASP A 672 4.67 -24.43 9.37
N TYR A 673 5.15 -23.19 9.29
CA TYR A 673 5.03 -22.34 8.10
C TYR A 673 5.97 -22.77 6.97
N ALA A 674 6.93 -23.66 7.22
CA ALA A 674 7.65 -24.34 6.15
C ALA A 674 6.70 -25.09 5.20
N THR A 675 5.66 -25.71 5.74
CA THR A 675 4.68 -26.47 4.93
C THR A 675 3.85 -25.56 4.02
N ILE A 676 3.53 -24.34 4.45
CA ILE A 676 2.87 -23.33 3.60
C ILE A 676 3.80 -22.96 2.44
N ARG A 677 5.09 -22.73 2.74
CA ARG A 677 6.09 -22.36 1.73
C ARG A 677 6.35 -23.47 0.72
N ASP A 678 6.24 -24.74 1.12
CA ASP A 678 6.29 -25.87 0.17
C ASP A 678 5.11 -25.85 -0.80
N ARG A 679 3.89 -25.53 -0.32
CA ARG A 679 2.71 -25.38 -1.20
C ARG A 679 2.82 -24.16 -2.13
N ILE A 680 3.36 -23.05 -1.63
CA ILE A 680 3.67 -21.88 -2.47
C ILE A 680 4.62 -22.27 -3.60
N ALA A 681 5.68 -23.03 -3.31
CA ALA A 681 6.64 -23.50 -4.30
C ALA A 681 6.01 -24.41 -5.38
N ALA A 682 4.96 -25.17 -5.02
CA ALA A 682 4.24 -26.02 -5.96
C ALA A 682 3.29 -25.25 -6.90
N VAL A 683 2.79 -24.08 -6.47
CA VAL A 683 1.78 -23.31 -7.19
C VAL A 683 2.36 -22.11 -7.94
N ILE A 684 3.36 -21.43 -7.37
CA ILE A 684 3.81 -20.11 -7.81
C ILE A 684 5.21 -20.19 -8.41
N PRO A 685 5.39 -19.90 -9.71
CA PRO A 685 6.71 -19.92 -10.35
C PRO A 685 7.73 -18.97 -9.69
N GLY A 686 9.00 -19.39 -9.65
CA GLY A 686 10.10 -18.64 -9.05
C GLY A 686 10.33 -18.93 -7.57
N PHE A 687 9.42 -19.67 -6.93
CA PHE A 687 9.51 -20.10 -5.54
C PHE A 687 10.02 -21.54 -5.37
N GLU A 688 10.58 -22.16 -6.41
CA GLU A 688 11.19 -23.50 -6.30
C GLU A 688 12.21 -23.52 -5.15
N ASP A 689 12.24 -24.57 -4.34
CA ASP A 689 13.08 -24.66 -3.13
C ASP A 689 12.91 -23.47 -2.14
N PHE A 690 11.69 -22.95 -1.99
CA PHE A 690 11.40 -21.74 -1.21
C PHE A 690 12.05 -21.78 0.19
N ASN A 691 11.87 -22.87 0.92
CA ASN A 691 12.43 -23.07 2.26
C ASN A 691 13.95 -22.91 2.30
N ALA A 692 14.66 -23.46 1.32
CA ALA A 692 16.11 -23.32 1.20
C ALA A 692 16.50 -21.88 0.83
N LYS A 693 15.81 -21.25 -0.13
CA LYS A 693 16.11 -19.88 -0.58
C LYS A 693 15.99 -18.86 0.56
N VAL A 694 14.96 -18.93 1.41
CA VAL A 694 14.81 -17.97 2.55
C VAL A 694 15.64 -18.29 3.78
N SER A 695 16.38 -19.40 3.76
CA SER A 695 17.45 -19.63 4.75
C SER A 695 18.62 -18.67 4.53
N ASN A 696 18.79 -18.14 3.30
CA ASN A 696 19.69 -17.03 3.03
C ASN A 696 19.20 -15.79 3.80
N PRO A 697 20.02 -15.22 4.71
CA PRO A 697 19.59 -14.07 5.49
C PRO A 697 19.32 -12.80 4.68
N SER A 698 19.80 -12.72 3.43
CA SER A 698 19.52 -11.63 2.50
C SER A 698 18.31 -11.90 1.59
N GLY A 699 17.66 -13.06 1.72
CA GLY A 699 16.54 -13.45 0.85
C GLY A 699 16.97 -13.85 -0.55
N PHE A 700 16.06 -13.76 -1.51
CA PHE A 700 16.30 -14.04 -2.92
C PHE A 700 15.48 -13.12 -3.83
N ALA A 701 15.99 -12.84 -5.02
CA ALA A 701 15.27 -12.09 -6.04
C ALA A 701 14.35 -13.01 -6.84
N LEU A 702 13.13 -12.56 -7.12
CA LEU A 702 12.29 -13.25 -8.10
C LEU A 702 12.81 -13.05 -9.53
N PRO A 703 12.67 -14.06 -10.40
CA PRO A 703 12.99 -13.93 -11.82
C PRO A 703 12.22 -12.77 -12.46
N HIS A 704 12.89 -11.98 -13.28
CA HIS A 704 12.31 -10.85 -13.99
C HIS A 704 12.80 -10.84 -15.44
N ALA A 705 12.11 -11.56 -16.32
CA ALA A 705 12.55 -11.82 -17.70
C ALA A 705 12.99 -10.57 -18.50
N PRO A 706 12.30 -9.40 -18.42
CA PRO A 706 12.75 -8.16 -19.06
C PRO A 706 14.10 -7.63 -18.53
N ARG A 707 14.37 -7.81 -17.23
CA ARG A 707 15.60 -7.37 -16.56
C ARG A 707 16.74 -8.34 -16.86
N ASP A 708 16.47 -9.63 -16.67
CA ASP A 708 17.49 -10.67 -16.64
C ASP A 708 17.97 -11.11 -18.03
N SER A 709 17.09 -11.01 -19.04
CA SER A 709 17.37 -11.61 -20.35
C SER A 709 16.76 -10.85 -21.53
N ARG A 710 16.19 -9.65 -21.32
CA ARG A 710 15.43 -8.89 -22.35
C ARG A 710 14.39 -9.75 -23.07
N ARG A 711 13.75 -10.65 -22.33
CA ARG A 711 12.60 -11.43 -22.81
C ARG A 711 11.34 -10.80 -22.25
N PHE A 712 10.37 -10.57 -23.13
CA PHE A 712 9.14 -9.86 -22.81
C PHE A 712 7.96 -10.81 -22.99
N PRO A 713 7.41 -11.37 -21.89
CA PRO A 713 6.27 -12.29 -21.95
C PRO A 713 4.95 -11.52 -22.16
N THR A 714 4.94 -10.63 -23.15
CA THR A 714 3.75 -9.92 -23.62
C THR A 714 3.02 -10.79 -24.66
N ALA A 715 1.81 -10.37 -25.06
CA ALA A 715 1.07 -11.03 -26.14
C ALA A 715 1.83 -11.05 -27.49
N THR A 716 2.81 -10.17 -27.68
CA THR A 716 3.61 -10.04 -28.91
C THR A 716 4.98 -10.71 -28.80
N GLY A 717 5.36 -11.20 -27.61
CA GLY A 717 6.70 -11.71 -27.30
C GLY A 717 7.79 -10.63 -27.25
N LYS A 718 7.42 -9.34 -27.39
CA LYS A 718 8.32 -8.17 -27.43
C LYS A 718 7.82 -7.07 -26.50
N ALA A 719 8.67 -6.11 -26.16
CA ALA A 719 8.23 -4.90 -25.46
C ALA A 719 7.33 -4.07 -26.39
N ASN A 720 6.16 -3.64 -25.90
CA ASN A 720 5.21 -2.90 -26.73
C ASN A 720 5.37 -1.40 -26.52
N PHE A 721 5.67 -0.68 -27.61
CA PHE A 721 5.37 0.74 -27.71
C PHE A 721 3.85 0.95 -27.78
N THR A 722 3.38 2.10 -27.31
CA THR A 722 1.95 2.44 -27.35
C THR A 722 1.73 3.91 -27.75
N ALA A 723 0.59 4.19 -28.37
CA ALA A 723 0.28 5.50 -28.96
C ALA A 723 -1.02 6.11 -28.40
N ALA A 724 -1.27 5.95 -27.10
CA ALA A 724 -2.49 6.48 -26.48
C ALA A 724 -2.59 8.02 -26.65
N PRO A 725 -3.78 8.58 -26.90
CA PRO A 725 -3.98 10.04 -26.88
C PRO A 725 -3.53 10.64 -25.55
N VAL A 726 -2.97 11.86 -25.61
CA VAL A 726 -2.58 12.60 -24.40
C VAL A 726 -3.84 13.09 -23.71
N GLU A 727 -3.97 12.77 -22.42
CA GLU A 727 -5.02 13.27 -21.55
C GLU A 727 -4.40 14.01 -20.36
N TYR A 728 -5.06 15.07 -19.90
CA TYR A 728 -4.69 15.79 -18.68
C TYR A 728 -5.93 16.51 -18.12
N PRO A 729 -5.99 16.73 -16.79
CA PRO A 729 -7.14 17.37 -16.18
C PRO A 729 -7.23 18.84 -16.58
N LYS A 730 -8.42 19.28 -17.00
CA LYS A 730 -8.74 20.68 -17.28
C LYS A 730 -9.56 21.23 -16.12
N ALA A 731 -8.99 22.14 -15.34
CA ALA A 731 -9.70 22.84 -14.28
C ALA A 731 -10.61 23.92 -14.88
N PRO A 732 -11.93 23.91 -14.62
CA PRO A 732 -12.81 24.99 -15.02
C PRO A 732 -12.40 26.32 -14.38
N GLU A 733 -12.75 27.44 -15.00
CA GLU A 733 -12.52 28.76 -14.42
C GLU A 733 -13.13 28.87 -13.01
N GLY A 734 -12.38 29.48 -12.09
CA GLY A 734 -12.78 29.60 -10.68
C GLY A 734 -12.68 28.30 -9.86
N ARG A 735 -12.11 27.22 -10.41
CA ARG A 735 -11.87 25.95 -9.69
C ARG A 735 -10.37 25.68 -9.54
N LEU A 736 -10.02 24.91 -8.51
CA LEU A 736 -8.67 24.41 -8.27
C LEU A 736 -8.62 22.89 -8.43
N LEU A 737 -7.47 22.36 -8.86
CA LEU A 737 -7.18 20.93 -8.76
C LEU A 737 -6.68 20.64 -7.35
N LEU A 738 -7.38 19.75 -6.65
CA LEU A 738 -6.99 19.27 -5.33
C LEU A 738 -6.10 18.03 -5.46
N GLN A 739 -4.99 18.01 -4.74
CA GLN A 739 -4.16 16.84 -4.53
C GLN A 739 -4.16 16.48 -3.03
N THR A 740 -4.21 15.19 -2.73
CA THR A 740 -3.92 14.66 -1.40
C THR A 740 -2.50 14.11 -1.37
N LEU A 741 -1.87 14.20 -0.21
CA LEU A 741 -0.47 13.82 -0.01
C LEU A 741 -0.29 13.24 1.39
N ARG A 742 0.84 12.59 1.61
CA ARG A 742 1.20 12.04 2.91
C ARG A 742 1.93 13.09 3.75
N SER A 743 1.49 13.27 5.00
CA SER A 743 2.23 14.01 6.03
C SER A 743 3.43 13.19 6.53
N HIS A 744 4.48 13.87 7.00
CA HIS A 744 5.64 13.21 7.60
C HIS A 744 5.31 12.37 8.83
N ASP A 745 4.37 12.80 9.68
CA ASP A 745 3.99 12.09 10.91
C ASP A 745 2.82 11.12 10.71
N GLN A 746 2.58 10.71 9.46
CA GLN A 746 1.48 9.83 9.10
C GLN A 746 1.96 8.75 8.12
N TYR A 747 1.50 7.52 8.33
CA TYR A 747 1.64 6.43 7.38
C TYR A 747 0.28 5.93 6.92
N ASN A 748 -0.14 6.40 5.74
CA ASN A 748 -1.48 6.18 5.19
C ASN A 748 -2.55 6.59 6.21
N THR A 749 -3.27 5.67 6.82
CA THR A 749 -4.31 5.94 7.82
C THR A 749 -3.83 5.79 9.27
N THR A 750 -2.55 5.45 9.48
CA THR A 750 -1.92 5.44 10.81
C THR A 750 -1.32 6.81 11.09
N ILE A 751 -1.80 7.49 12.12
CA ILE A 751 -1.37 8.85 12.47
C ILE A 751 -0.50 8.78 13.72
N TYR A 752 0.78 9.13 13.60
CA TYR A 752 1.75 9.11 14.70
C TYR A 752 1.78 10.45 15.46
N GLY A 753 1.53 11.54 14.75
CA GLY A 753 1.46 12.91 15.21
C GLY A 753 0.66 13.75 14.24
N LEU A 754 0.31 14.97 14.64
CA LEU A 754 -0.49 15.89 13.82
C LEU A 754 0.34 16.92 13.06
N ASP A 755 1.60 17.08 13.45
CA ASP A 755 2.53 18.02 12.84
C ASP A 755 2.98 17.53 11.45
N ASP A 756 3.25 18.47 10.54
CA ASP A 756 4.02 18.23 9.32
C ASP A 756 5.31 19.04 9.36
N ARG A 757 6.33 18.44 9.99
CA ARG A 757 7.63 19.09 10.22
C ARG A 757 8.30 19.60 8.95
N TYR A 758 8.15 18.90 7.82
CA TYR A 758 8.82 19.30 6.58
C TYR A 758 8.10 20.45 5.89
N ARG A 759 6.77 20.53 6.02
CA ARG A 759 5.96 21.61 5.44
C ARG A 759 5.73 22.78 6.39
N GLY A 760 6.22 22.67 7.63
CA GLY A 760 6.15 23.74 8.62
C GLY A 760 4.80 23.87 9.31
N ILE A 761 4.01 22.79 9.36
CA ILE A 761 2.68 22.77 9.97
C ILE A 761 2.79 22.18 11.38
N LYS A 762 2.19 22.82 12.38
CA LYS A 762 2.09 22.34 13.76
C LYS A 762 0.69 22.45 14.31
#